data_AF-A0A4P2Q641-F1
#
_entry.id   AF-A0A4P2Q641-F1
#
_cell.length_a   1.000
_cell.length_b   1.000
_cell.length_c   1.000
_cell.angle_alpha   90.00
_cell.angle_beta   90.00
_cell.angle_gamma   90.00
#
_symmetry.space_group_name_H-M   'P 1'
#
loop_
_entity.id
_entity.type
_entity.pdbx_description
1 polymer ?
#
loop_
_entity_poly.entity_id
_entity_poly.type
_entity_poly.pdbx_seq_one_letter_code
_entity_poly.pdbx_strand_id
1 'polypeptide(L)'
;MRRISYALALTSAAAIAGSLTAGCMGDLGDGVNPWGGSSDSPDPPGGPPSTGTGGPSTGTGPGAGTGSGSGVGGSTGAGVGPATGVGGGGTGTGGGPPVASAGCDLGYSELPDGKGGLNVEAVCLTDDLGFDRSASLEAFKTTVYPLLRENCAGCHSTETRAQAPIHADADPVLAHAYALTRVNFKKPVDSKLVVRMGIDRHNCFGRDCKDASARMLAAVESWADAVEPSLPETPRPVPASEEVSEAQVKAWIAADKAKVAPADAEFIKYASLHEIHNAGVSAEEMNVARVGLSKALNSTARWAPVIVNPVDINGKGIVYRFDTRDYWGYNKGVEKLHFGGSDDDVFFGRTSVNYLGEPIGNDITTKEKYSYTAEVQEDPSFAKLVWGRVLAGNVEGATDGGVLPPYVDGFKTDYIEASQLVYTLTRPDVYNAIMAIPWYAQMLEDELGVIKDQGMKSYEYMVTYQAITVDSRMYWRARTKSGGYYWKTWDIFSGQLANGVRTIEQAYETGQIRFPFWAHPIPKFIRGTGGGVTPQTYSFVATLAQPYGTEPAGCDGQTNFGGDQFKNCRYYTGTEGLQQSAEEVIWDLPNGLQGYSLWGGFNQRRVDAFVNIVRDPRIIRDASDAQIVSQTDFATPDRRLNTGSSCIGCHADGMNRGDNDLRDWLDAGDARLPKGKHGVDGWVDDPETVAQVKELYPPSSVMRPRMEDDRRVFLAAMAKMKREMILGTDKNLYVEPAIWTIEWAQKFYKYPPTRSN
;
A
#
# COMPACT_ATOMS: atom_id res chain seq x y z
N MET A 1 -43.45 -28.61 -11.27
CA MET A 1 -43.65 -29.91 -10.56
C MET A 1 -43.12 -31.05 -11.44
N ARG A 2 -42.51 -32.08 -10.83
CA ARG A 2 -42.26 -33.45 -11.31
C ARG A 2 -41.43 -33.72 -12.59
N ARG A 3 -40.58 -34.75 -12.47
CA ARG A 3 -39.62 -35.34 -13.41
C ARG A 3 -40.27 -36.31 -14.42
N ILE A 4 -39.61 -36.51 -15.58
CA ILE A 4 -39.49 -37.74 -16.40
C ILE A 4 -38.10 -37.62 -17.10
N SER A 5 -37.05 -38.44 -16.88
CA SER A 5 -36.76 -39.84 -17.30
C SER A 5 -36.61 -40.01 -18.85
N TYR A 6 -35.71 -40.81 -19.46
CA TYR A 6 -35.00 -42.06 -19.10
C TYR A 6 -33.78 -42.33 -20.04
N ALA A 7 -32.80 -43.14 -19.58
CA ALA A 7 -31.98 -44.14 -20.35
C ALA A 7 -31.04 -43.71 -21.53
N LEU A 8 -30.03 -44.49 -21.95
CA LEU A 8 -29.05 -45.39 -21.29
C LEU A 8 -28.04 -45.88 -22.37
N ALA A 9 -26.73 -45.97 -22.07
CA ALA A 9 -25.80 -46.85 -22.80
C ALA A 9 -24.58 -47.19 -21.92
N LEU A 10 -24.35 -48.49 -21.64
CA LEU A 10 -23.19 -49.00 -20.91
C LEU A 10 -22.19 -49.68 -21.85
N THR A 11 -20.90 -49.60 -21.50
CA THR A 11 -19.99 -50.75 -21.31
C THR A 11 -18.94 -50.32 -20.28
N SER A 12 -18.86 -50.93 -19.08
CA SER A 12 -18.04 -52.12 -18.74
C SER A 12 -16.51 -51.88 -18.81
N ALA A 13 -15.62 -52.35 -17.92
CA ALA A 13 -15.67 -53.01 -16.60
C ALA A 13 -14.21 -53.21 -16.07
N ALA A 14 -13.86 -53.41 -14.79
CA ALA A 14 -14.51 -53.11 -13.50
C ALA A 14 -13.60 -53.44 -12.27
N ALA A 15 -13.63 -52.60 -11.21
CA ALA A 15 -13.38 -52.97 -9.79
C ALA A 15 -11.92 -53.43 -9.42
N ILE A 16 -11.47 -53.58 -8.15
CA ILE A 16 -12.09 -53.86 -6.84
C ILE A 16 -11.36 -53.12 -5.69
N ALA A 17 -12.15 -52.48 -4.80
CA ALA A 17 -12.11 -52.36 -3.32
C ALA A 17 -10.79 -52.25 -2.49
N GLY A 18 -10.81 -51.64 -1.30
CA GLY A 18 -11.93 -50.95 -0.64
C GLY A 18 -11.67 -50.38 0.77
N SER A 19 -12.60 -49.50 1.17
CA SER A 19 -13.16 -49.21 2.52
C SER A 19 -12.47 -49.66 3.81
N LEU A 20 -12.43 -48.75 4.81
CA LEU A 20 -13.02 -48.81 6.18
C LEU A 20 -12.44 -47.61 6.99
N THR A 21 -13.16 -46.52 7.26
CA THR A 21 -14.06 -46.24 8.42
C THR A 21 -13.47 -46.40 9.84
N ALA A 22 -13.27 -45.26 10.50
CA ALA A 22 -13.59 -44.90 11.90
C ALA A 22 -13.32 -45.88 13.09
N GLY A 23 -12.64 -45.36 14.12
CA GLY A 23 -12.54 -45.96 15.47
C GLY A 23 -11.86 -45.01 16.46
N CYS A 24 -12.30 -44.98 17.72
CA CYS A 24 -11.90 -43.98 18.74
C CYS A 24 -10.87 -44.52 19.76
N MET A 25 -10.30 -43.58 20.53
CA MET A 25 -9.75 -43.74 21.90
C MET A 25 -8.48 -44.59 22.09
N GLY A 26 -7.53 -44.06 22.88
CA GLY A 26 -6.36 -44.78 23.40
C GLY A 26 -5.35 -43.80 24.02
N ASP A 27 -4.91 -44.07 25.24
CA ASP A 27 -4.10 -43.19 26.10
C ASP A 27 -2.72 -43.82 26.41
N LEU A 28 -1.80 -43.03 26.95
CA LEU A 28 -0.52 -43.39 27.61
C LEU A 28 0.64 -43.94 26.75
N GLY A 29 1.87 -43.53 27.11
CA GLY A 29 3.08 -44.36 26.91
C GLY A 29 4.39 -43.59 26.63
N ASP A 30 5.23 -43.44 27.65
CA ASP A 30 6.63 -42.99 27.50
C ASP A 30 7.51 -43.95 26.67
N GLY A 31 8.60 -43.45 26.09
CA GLY A 31 9.88 -44.15 26.25
C GLY A 31 10.82 -44.35 25.05
N VAL A 32 12.02 -43.76 25.21
CA VAL A 32 13.34 -44.36 24.93
C VAL A 32 13.83 -44.54 23.48
N ASN A 33 14.94 -43.86 23.20
CA ASN A 33 15.85 -44.04 22.06
C ASN A 33 16.87 -45.17 22.29
N PRO A 34 17.06 -46.09 21.33
CA PRO A 34 18.42 -46.52 20.90
C PRO A 34 18.49 -46.55 19.34
N TRP A 35 19.61 -46.28 18.64
CA TRP A 35 20.92 -46.95 18.52
C TRP A 35 21.82 -46.03 17.63
N GLY A 36 23.16 -46.09 17.52
CA GLY A 36 24.18 -46.94 18.17
C GLY A 36 25.22 -47.54 17.19
N GLY A 37 26.36 -46.86 16.94
CA GLY A 37 27.58 -47.37 16.25
C GLY A 37 28.02 -46.54 15.01
N SER A 38 29.26 -46.06 14.79
CA SER A 38 30.65 -46.59 14.88
C SER A 38 31.00 -47.63 13.79
N SER A 39 32.13 -47.60 13.06
CA SER A 39 33.27 -46.66 12.94
C SER A 39 34.08 -46.97 11.66
N ASP A 40 35.04 -46.11 11.27
CA ASP A 40 36.41 -46.44 10.77
C ASP A 40 36.96 -45.48 9.68
N SER A 41 38.25 -45.12 9.82
CA SER A 41 39.07 -44.34 8.87
C SER A 41 40.25 -45.19 8.36
N PRO A 42 41.01 -44.76 7.32
CA PRO A 42 42.32 -44.16 7.60
C PRO A 42 42.82 -43.06 6.62
N ASP A 43 43.83 -42.28 7.07
CA ASP A 43 44.52 -41.15 6.40
C ASP A 43 45.78 -41.57 5.56
N PRO A 44 46.82 -40.73 5.30
CA PRO A 44 46.97 -39.73 4.21
C PRO A 44 48.31 -39.90 3.41
N PRO A 45 48.80 -38.92 2.60
CA PRO A 45 49.57 -37.70 3.02
C PRO A 45 49.22 -36.41 2.20
N GLY A 46 49.81 -35.21 2.33
CA GLY A 46 50.92 -34.64 3.14
C GLY A 46 51.15 -33.12 2.85
N GLY A 47 52.25 -32.50 3.34
CA GLY A 47 52.63 -31.07 3.10
C GLY A 47 54.15 -30.87 2.84
N PRO A 48 54.85 -29.78 3.26
CA PRO A 48 54.42 -28.43 3.71
C PRO A 48 55.28 -27.26 3.08
N PRO A 49 55.90 -26.26 3.78
CA PRO A 49 55.39 -24.86 3.98
C PRO A 49 56.38 -23.68 3.69
N SER A 50 55.94 -22.41 3.87
CA SER A 50 56.72 -21.20 4.31
C SER A 50 55.83 -19.92 4.18
N THR A 51 55.67 -18.97 5.13
CA THR A 51 56.58 -17.95 5.74
C THR A 51 57.33 -17.10 4.70
N GLY A 52 57.36 -15.76 4.69
CA GLY A 52 56.99 -14.70 5.65
C GLY A 52 58.05 -13.57 5.63
N THR A 53 57.70 -12.33 6.06
CA THR A 53 58.56 -11.14 6.30
C THR A 53 58.95 -10.20 5.13
N GLY A 54 59.03 -8.88 5.43
CA GLY A 54 60.00 -7.94 4.82
C GLY A 54 59.49 -6.72 4.02
N GLY A 55 59.47 -5.52 4.61
CA GLY A 55 59.62 -4.22 3.89
C GLY A 55 61.11 -3.80 3.82
N PRO A 56 61.50 -2.53 3.50
CA PRO A 56 60.67 -1.32 3.35
C PRO A 56 61.03 -0.36 2.17
N SER A 57 60.36 0.80 2.16
CA SER A 57 60.55 2.08 1.44
C SER A 57 61.93 2.53 0.90
N THR A 58 61.97 3.32 -0.19
CA THR A 58 62.24 4.79 -0.25
C THR A 58 62.53 5.32 -1.68
N GLY A 59 62.39 6.65 -1.92
CA GLY A 59 62.86 7.34 -3.15
C GLY A 59 61.87 8.34 -3.79
N THR A 60 61.53 9.47 -3.15
CA THR A 60 62.08 10.84 -3.41
C THR A 60 61.58 11.57 -4.69
N GLY A 61 60.96 12.76 -4.52
CA GLY A 61 60.50 13.68 -5.58
C GLY A 61 61.60 14.62 -6.14
N PRO A 62 61.41 15.95 -6.34
CA PRO A 62 60.26 16.82 -6.03
C PRO A 62 59.90 17.92 -7.10
N GLY A 63 59.03 18.89 -6.75
CA GLY A 63 58.86 20.20 -7.44
C GLY A 63 57.47 20.40 -8.07
N ALA A 64 56.52 21.26 -7.66
CA ALA A 64 56.45 22.57 -6.94
C ALA A 64 56.37 23.82 -7.85
N GLY A 65 55.37 24.68 -7.60
CA GLY A 65 55.14 26.01 -8.21
C GLY A 65 53.91 26.07 -9.14
N THR A 66 52.69 26.52 -8.78
CA THR A 66 52.15 27.80 -8.23
C THR A 66 52.06 28.98 -9.20
N GLY A 67 50.84 29.53 -9.37
CA GLY A 67 50.52 30.82 -10.00
C GLY A 67 49.65 30.67 -11.28
N SER A 68 48.36 31.04 -11.38
CA SER A 68 47.55 32.22 -10.99
C SER A 68 47.26 33.16 -12.18
N GLY A 69 45.98 33.45 -12.45
CA GLY A 69 45.49 34.44 -13.43
C GLY A 69 44.54 33.82 -14.47
N SER A 70 43.21 34.05 -14.49
CA SER A 70 42.41 35.29 -14.62
C SER A 70 41.94 35.56 -16.07
N GLY A 71 40.64 35.79 -16.28
CA GLY A 71 40.02 36.17 -17.58
C GLY A 71 38.93 35.19 -18.06
N VAL A 72 37.65 35.30 -17.65
CA VAL A 72 36.59 36.29 -17.98
C VAL A 72 35.85 36.01 -19.30
N GLY A 73 34.52 35.86 -19.20
CA GLY A 73 33.53 35.85 -20.30
C GLY A 73 32.73 34.55 -20.40
N GLY A 74 31.39 34.52 -20.30
CA GLY A 74 30.42 35.56 -19.92
C GLY A 74 29.02 35.32 -20.51
N SER A 75 28.00 35.21 -19.64
CA SER A 75 26.53 35.17 -19.92
C SER A 75 26.03 34.06 -20.87
N THR A 76 24.77 33.59 -20.92
CA THR A 76 23.45 33.85 -20.27
C THR A 76 22.81 32.46 -19.97
N GLY A 77 21.86 32.21 -19.06
CA GLY A 77 20.94 33.07 -18.32
C GLY A 77 19.52 32.48 -18.39
N ALA A 78 19.07 31.77 -17.34
CA ALA A 78 17.68 31.34 -17.15
C ALA A 78 17.35 31.44 -15.65
N GLY A 79 16.29 32.19 -15.31
CA GLY A 79 16.08 32.67 -13.93
C GLY A 79 15.28 31.72 -13.06
N VAL A 80 15.73 31.57 -11.80
CA VAL A 80 14.93 31.03 -10.69
C VAL A 80 14.40 32.21 -9.88
N GLY A 81 13.07 32.30 -9.73
CA GLY A 81 12.39 33.28 -8.85
C GLY A 81 12.12 32.68 -7.47
N PRO A 82 12.23 33.44 -6.36
CA PRO A 82 12.64 32.86 -5.09
C PRO A 82 11.54 32.62 -4.06
N ALA A 83 11.86 31.78 -3.08
CA ALA A 83 11.14 31.66 -1.82
C ALA A 83 11.11 32.99 -1.04
N THR A 84 9.99 33.27 -0.37
CA THR A 84 9.83 34.39 0.57
C THR A 84 9.79 33.87 2.01
N GLY A 85 10.73 34.32 2.83
CA GLY A 85 10.72 34.06 4.28
C GLY A 85 9.80 35.03 5.02
N VAL A 86 9.26 34.59 6.16
CA VAL A 86 8.41 35.40 7.05
C VAL A 86 9.22 35.83 8.28
N GLY A 87 9.41 37.14 8.45
CA GLY A 87 9.87 37.75 9.71
C GLY A 87 8.68 38.24 10.53
N GLY A 88 8.74 38.09 11.86
CA GLY A 88 7.61 38.40 12.76
C GLY A 88 7.60 39.83 13.32
N GLY A 89 6.48 40.18 13.97
CA GLY A 89 6.37 41.35 14.85
C GLY A 89 5.10 42.19 14.64
N GLY A 90 4.06 41.96 15.43
CA GLY A 90 2.85 42.80 15.45
C GLY A 90 1.78 42.31 16.41
N THR A 91 1.50 43.10 17.45
CA THR A 91 0.50 42.81 18.51
C THR A 91 -0.89 43.36 18.16
N GLY A 92 -1.96 42.56 18.26
CA GLY A 92 -3.33 43.10 18.21
C GLY A 92 -4.47 42.08 18.08
N THR A 93 -5.11 41.77 19.22
CA THR A 93 -6.53 41.36 19.38
C THR A 93 -7.17 40.35 18.40
N GLY A 94 -7.44 39.15 18.91
CA GLY A 94 -8.83 38.64 18.93
C GLY A 94 -9.39 37.91 17.71
N GLY A 95 -8.59 37.61 16.69
CA GLY A 95 -8.94 36.65 15.63
C GLY A 95 -7.99 35.46 15.65
N GLY A 96 -8.52 34.24 15.63
CA GLY A 96 -7.70 33.05 15.38
C GLY A 96 -7.05 33.12 13.99
N PRO A 97 -5.91 32.44 13.74
CA PRO A 97 -5.28 32.43 12.44
C PRO A 97 -6.26 31.90 11.38
N PRO A 98 -6.22 32.41 10.13
CA PRO A 98 -7.14 31.97 9.08
C PRO A 98 -6.96 30.47 8.83
N VAL A 99 -8.01 29.70 9.05
CA VAL A 99 -7.94 28.23 8.97
C VAL A 99 -8.07 27.78 7.52
N ALA A 100 -6.90 27.76 6.87
CA ALA A 100 -6.54 26.93 5.73
C ALA A 100 -7.45 26.93 4.48
N SER A 101 -6.97 27.57 3.41
CA SER A 101 -7.50 27.48 2.05
C SER A 101 -6.43 27.27 0.96
N ALA A 102 -5.17 27.06 1.36
CA ALA A 102 -4.06 26.82 0.42
C ALA A 102 -4.14 25.41 -0.18
N GLY A 103 -3.75 25.27 -1.45
CA GLY A 103 -3.80 24.00 -2.20
C GLY A 103 -5.17 23.59 -2.73
N CYS A 104 -6.22 24.36 -2.46
CA CYS A 104 -7.59 24.03 -2.86
C CYS A 104 -7.80 24.06 -4.38
N ASP A 105 -7.07 24.91 -5.10
CA ASP A 105 -6.94 24.90 -6.56
C ASP A 105 -6.31 23.61 -7.11
N LEU A 106 -5.48 22.95 -6.28
CA LEU A 106 -4.91 21.62 -6.50
C LEU A 106 -5.74 20.50 -5.86
N GLY A 107 -6.91 20.80 -5.29
CA GLY A 107 -7.92 19.86 -4.81
C GLY A 107 -7.63 19.14 -3.49
N TYR A 108 -6.81 19.76 -2.65
CA TYR A 108 -6.53 19.39 -1.26
C TYR A 108 -6.57 20.64 -0.34
N SER A 109 -6.52 20.48 0.98
CA SER A 109 -6.34 21.59 1.93
C SER A 109 -5.09 21.42 2.79
N GLU A 110 -4.46 22.52 3.20
CA GLU A 110 -3.26 22.51 4.04
C GLU A 110 -3.56 23.03 5.46
N LEU A 111 -3.72 22.13 6.43
CA LEU A 111 -4.06 22.44 7.82
C LEU A 111 -2.80 22.51 8.71
N PRO A 112 -2.71 23.39 9.73
CA PRO A 112 -1.58 23.42 10.67
C PRO A 112 -1.37 22.06 11.35
N ASP A 113 -0.12 21.57 11.39
CA ASP A 113 0.21 20.24 11.94
C ASP A 113 0.43 20.20 13.47
N GLY A 114 0.24 21.33 14.15
CA GLY A 114 0.47 21.45 15.59
C GLY A 114 1.95 21.43 16.03
N LYS A 115 2.89 21.32 15.08
CA LYS A 115 4.33 21.14 15.30
C LYS A 115 5.18 22.16 14.53
N GLY A 116 4.53 23.14 13.89
CA GLY A 116 5.17 24.24 13.14
C GLY A 116 5.20 24.05 11.62
N GLY A 117 4.55 22.99 11.11
CA GLY A 117 4.36 22.69 9.69
C GLY A 117 2.88 22.59 9.30
N LEU A 118 2.62 21.83 8.24
CA LEU A 118 1.31 21.67 7.61
C LEU A 118 1.04 20.19 7.30
N ASN A 119 -0.19 19.75 7.49
CA ASN A 119 -0.75 18.48 7.01
C ASN A 119 -1.60 18.75 5.77
N VAL A 120 -1.44 17.93 4.74
CA VAL A 120 -2.18 18.00 3.48
C VAL A 120 -3.34 17.00 3.48
N GLU A 121 -4.57 17.50 3.36
CA GLU A 121 -5.80 16.71 3.50
C GLU A 121 -6.55 16.61 2.18
N ALA A 122 -7.08 15.42 1.85
CA ALA A 122 -7.65 15.10 0.53
C ALA A 122 -9.00 15.80 0.21
N VAL A 123 -9.58 16.46 1.22
CA VAL A 123 -10.82 17.23 1.14
C VAL A 123 -10.47 18.71 1.08
N CYS A 124 -11.11 19.42 0.16
CA CYS A 124 -11.03 20.86 0.00
C CYS A 124 -12.46 21.41 0.02
N LEU A 125 -12.76 22.26 1.00
CA LEU A 125 -13.97 23.06 1.05
C LEU A 125 -13.58 24.51 0.75
N THR A 126 -14.30 25.15 -0.16
CA THR A 126 -14.08 26.54 -0.56
C THR A 126 -15.36 27.35 -0.39
N ASP A 127 -15.22 28.67 -0.22
CA ASP A 127 -16.35 29.54 0.11
C ASP A 127 -17.35 29.66 -1.08
N ASP A 128 -16.91 29.41 -2.32
CA ASP A 128 -17.75 29.34 -3.51
C ASP A 128 -18.62 28.06 -3.59
N LEU A 129 -18.41 27.07 -2.71
CA LEU A 129 -19.36 25.96 -2.53
C LEU A 129 -20.66 26.41 -1.84
N GLY A 130 -20.68 27.58 -1.19
CA GLY A 130 -21.84 28.06 -0.42
C GLY A 130 -22.06 27.34 0.91
N PHE A 131 -21.11 26.51 1.34
CA PHE A 131 -21.15 25.79 2.62
C PHE A 131 -20.98 26.74 3.81
N ASP A 132 -21.95 26.80 4.72
CA ASP A 132 -21.86 27.68 5.90
C ASP A 132 -20.93 27.08 6.97
N ARG A 133 -19.64 27.41 6.84
CA ARG A 133 -18.59 27.04 7.79
C ARG A 133 -18.87 27.55 9.21
N SER A 134 -19.55 28.69 9.37
CA SER A 134 -19.81 29.28 10.68
C SER A 134 -20.93 28.53 11.40
N ALA A 135 -22.05 28.28 10.72
CA ALA A 135 -23.12 27.43 11.24
C ALA A 135 -22.61 25.99 11.51
N SER A 136 -21.79 25.45 10.60
CA SER A 136 -21.15 24.15 10.77
C SER A 136 -20.26 24.07 12.01
N LEU A 137 -19.52 25.14 12.34
CA LEU A 137 -18.66 25.21 13.54
C LEU A 137 -19.49 25.21 14.83
N GLU A 138 -20.58 25.99 14.90
CA GLU A 138 -21.46 26.01 16.07
C GLU A 138 -22.21 24.68 16.26
N ALA A 139 -22.64 24.05 15.17
CA ALA A 139 -23.19 22.70 15.21
C ALA A 139 -22.14 21.67 15.68
N PHE A 140 -20.91 21.71 15.14
CA PHE A 140 -19.81 20.82 15.53
C PHE A 140 -19.50 20.87 17.03
N LYS A 141 -19.42 22.09 17.60
CA LYS A 141 -19.16 22.33 19.04
C LYS A 141 -20.16 21.65 19.96
N THR A 142 -21.39 21.45 19.51
CA THR A 142 -22.50 20.89 20.32
C THR A 142 -22.82 19.43 20.03
N THR A 143 -22.27 18.87 18.94
CA THR A 143 -22.57 17.50 18.46
C THR A 143 -21.36 16.58 18.58
N VAL A 144 -20.40 16.69 17.66
CA VAL A 144 -19.26 15.78 17.51
C VAL A 144 -18.07 16.18 18.40
N TYR A 145 -17.82 17.49 18.58
CA TYR A 145 -16.66 17.99 19.31
C TYR A 145 -16.52 17.46 20.76
N PRO A 146 -17.60 17.34 21.57
CA PRO A 146 -17.49 16.80 22.92
C PRO A 146 -16.98 15.34 22.94
N LEU A 147 -17.46 14.49 22.01
CA LEU A 147 -17.00 13.11 21.89
C LEU A 147 -15.52 13.03 21.50
N LEU A 148 -15.09 13.87 20.56
CA LEU A 148 -13.68 13.92 20.13
C LEU A 148 -12.76 14.42 21.25
N ARG A 149 -13.17 15.43 22.02
CA ARG A 149 -12.39 15.92 23.17
C ARG A 149 -12.28 14.89 24.28
N GLU A 150 -13.37 14.21 24.62
CA GLU A 150 -13.37 13.19 25.68
C GLU A 150 -12.53 11.97 25.30
N ASN A 151 -12.62 11.48 24.04
CA ASN A 151 -12.12 10.16 23.67
C ASN A 151 -10.86 10.18 22.77
N CYS A 152 -10.52 11.29 22.13
CA CYS A 152 -9.44 11.35 21.11
C CYS A 152 -8.33 12.37 21.41
N ALA A 153 -8.55 13.36 22.28
CA ALA A 153 -7.60 14.44 22.55
C ALA A 153 -6.24 13.98 23.11
N GLY A 154 -6.16 12.78 23.70
CA GLY A 154 -4.90 12.17 24.18
C GLY A 154 -3.82 11.99 23.11
N CYS A 155 -4.22 11.90 21.83
CA CYS A 155 -3.30 11.84 20.67
C CYS A 155 -3.58 12.94 19.64
N HIS A 156 -4.85 13.26 19.38
CA HIS A 156 -5.31 14.11 18.27
C HIS A 156 -5.52 15.59 18.68
N SER A 157 -4.65 16.11 19.56
CA SER A 157 -4.62 17.51 20.03
C SER A 157 -3.20 18.07 19.97
N THR A 158 -3.06 19.37 19.70
CA THR A 158 -1.81 20.13 19.81
C THR A 158 -1.30 20.25 21.24
N GLU A 159 -2.18 20.09 22.24
CA GLU A 159 -1.83 19.97 23.65
C GLU A 159 -1.11 18.65 23.99
N THR A 160 -1.13 17.66 23.08
CA THR A 160 -0.64 16.30 23.33
C THR A 160 0.38 15.84 22.29
N ARG A 161 0.08 14.82 21.49
CA ARG A 161 1.01 14.26 20.49
C ARG A 161 0.95 14.97 19.14
N ALA A 162 -0.06 15.82 18.91
CA ALA A 162 -0.41 16.39 17.61
C ALA A 162 -0.35 15.33 16.49
N GLN A 163 -1.01 14.19 16.72
CA GLN A 163 -1.15 13.14 15.71
C GLN A 163 -2.23 13.56 14.71
N ALA A 164 -1.88 13.60 13.42
CA ALA A 164 -2.85 13.90 12.38
C ALA A 164 -3.90 12.76 12.26
N PRO A 165 -5.19 13.07 12.03
CA PRO A 165 -5.77 14.41 11.91
C PRO A 165 -6.01 15.03 13.30
N ILE A 166 -5.84 16.34 13.46
CA ILE A 166 -5.94 17.02 14.78
C ILE A 166 -7.40 17.43 15.05
N HIS A 167 -8.32 16.48 14.89
CA HIS A 167 -9.76 16.69 14.98
C HIS A 167 -10.29 16.79 16.43
N ALA A 168 -9.42 16.67 17.43
CA ALA A 168 -9.75 16.73 18.86
C ALA A 168 -8.96 17.83 19.59
N ASP A 169 -8.53 18.86 18.86
CA ASP A 169 -7.79 19.99 19.41
C ASP A 169 -8.59 20.80 20.45
N ALA A 170 -7.92 21.54 21.34
CA ALA A 170 -8.58 22.46 22.26
C ALA A 170 -9.09 23.74 21.58
N ASP A 171 -8.50 24.14 20.46
CA ASP A 171 -9.11 25.09 19.54
C ASP A 171 -10.22 24.40 18.73
N PRO A 172 -11.51 24.70 18.99
CA PRO A 172 -12.61 24.09 18.26
C PRO A 172 -12.59 24.45 16.77
N VAL A 173 -11.93 25.54 16.35
CA VAL A 173 -11.83 25.93 14.93
C VAL A 173 -10.85 25.03 14.18
N LEU A 174 -9.68 24.74 14.78
CA LEU A 174 -8.72 23.78 14.23
C LEU A 174 -9.30 22.36 14.21
N ALA A 175 -9.93 21.94 15.32
CA ALA A 175 -10.60 20.65 15.43
C ALA A 175 -11.71 20.48 14.37
N HIS A 176 -12.52 21.52 14.15
CA HIS A 176 -13.57 21.55 13.12
C HIS A 176 -13.01 21.41 11.71
N ALA A 177 -11.95 22.14 11.36
CA ALA A 177 -11.32 22.04 10.05
C ALA A 177 -10.79 20.64 9.75
N TYR A 178 -10.15 19.97 10.72
CA TYR A 178 -9.75 18.56 10.57
C TYR A 178 -10.95 17.59 10.56
N ALA A 179 -12.02 17.86 11.31
CA ALA A 179 -13.23 17.03 11.28
C ALA A 179 -13.93 17.10 9.92
N LEU A 180 -13.96 18.27 9.28
CA LEU A 180 -14.50 18.47 7.94
C LEU A 180 -13.80 17.63 6.86
N THR A 181 -12.52 17.27 7.02
CA THR A 181 -11.82 16.39 6.07
C THR A 181 -12.16 14.90 6.25
N ARG A 182 -12.94 14.56 7.29
CA ARG A 182 -13.21 13.19 7.74
C ARG A 182 -14.70 12.85 7.89
N VAL A 183 -15.60 13.77 7.50
CA VAL A 183 -17.06 13.66 7.62
C VAL A 183 -17.74 13.66 6.26
N ASN A 184 -18.69 12.75 6.04
CA ASN A 184 -19.55 12.72 4.85
C ASN A 184 -20.98 13.10 5.26
N PHE A 185 -21.36 14.38 5.13
CA PHE A 185 -22.70 14.83 5.52
C PHE A 185 -23.83 14.21 4.70
N LYS A 186 -23.59 13.90 3.41
CA LYS A 186 -24.59 13.29 2.52
C LYS A 186 -24.80 11.79 2.82
N LYS A 187 -23.87 11.17 3.53
CA LYS A 187 -23.96 9.76 3.97
C LYS A 187 -23.17 9.57 5.27
N PRO A 188 -23.71 10.01 6.43
CA PRO A 188 -23.02 10.04 7.73
C PRO A 188 -22.27 8.75 8.10
N VAL A 189 -22.86 7.59 7.80
CA VAL A 189 -22.30 6.26 8.06
C VAL A 189 -20.99 5.96 7.30
N ASP A 190 -20.74 6.61 6.16
CA ASP A 190 -19.50 6.51 5.37
C ASP A 190 -18.39 7.45 5.89
N SER A 191 -18.66 8.30 6.88
CA SER A 191 -17.66 9.19 7.49
C SER A 191 -16.49 8.40 8.09
N LYS A 192 -15.26 8.86 7.88
CA LYS A 192 -14.07 8.26 8.50
C LYS A 192 -14.16 8.29 10.03
N LEU A 193 -14.77 9.34 10.60
CA LEU A 193 -15.08 9.44 12.03
C LEU A 193 -15.97 8.29 12.56
N VAL A 194 -16.81 7.66 11.73
CA VAL A 194 -17.63 6.50 12.12
C VAL A 194 -16.89 5.19 11.79
N VAL A 195 -16.32 5.11 10.59
CA VAL A 195 -15.61 3.93 10.06
C VAL A 195 -14.44 3.49 10.94
N ARG A 196 -13.63 4.42 11.49
CA ARG A 196 -12.48 4.07 12.36
C ARG A 196 -12.87 3.27 13.62
N MET A 197 -14.10 3.42 14.14
CA MET A 197 -14.60 2.63 15.27
C MET A 197 -15.31 1.35 14.80
N GLY A 198 -16.19 1.46 13.79
CA GLY A 198 -17.02 0.34 13.34
C GLY A 198 -16.23 -0.78 12.65
N ILE A 199 -15.19 -0.42 11.90
CA ILE A 199 -14.37 -1.37 11.11
C ILE A 199 -12.99 -1.52 11.74
N ASP A 200 -12.24 -0.42 11.88
CA ASP A 200 -10.83 -0.46 12.28
C ASP A 200 -10.61 -0.67 13.79
N ARG A 201 -11.70 -0.68 14.58
CA ARG A 201 -11.72 -0.89 16.04
C ARG A 201 -10.78 0.03 16.83
N HIS A 202 -10.56 1.24 16.32
CA HIS A 202 -9.59 2.19 16.86
C HIS A 202 -10.12 2.93 18.10
N ASN A 203 -9.44 2.77 19.25
CA ASN A 203 -9.68 3.51 20.50
C ASN A 203 -11.16 3.63 20.89
N CYS A 204 -11.87 2.50 20.85
CA CYS A 204 -13.30 2.44 21.12
C CYS A 204 -13.66 2.80 22.56
N PHE A 205 -14.81 3.47 22.71
CA PHE A 205 -15.35 3.95 23.98
C PHE A 205 -16.78 3.45 24.21
N GLY A 206 -17.35 3.69 25.39
CA GLY A 206 -18.65 3.12 25.77
C GLY A 206 -18.51 1.63 26.13
N ARG A 207 -19.44 0.79 25.66
CA ARG A 207 -19.43 -0.66 25.96
C ARG A 207 -18.49 -1.47 25.07
N ASP A 208 -18.47 -1.14 23.78
CA ASP A 208 -17.74 -1.85 22.73
C ASP A 208 -17.59 -0.93 21.50
N CYS A 209 -16.88 -1.40 20.48
CA CYS A 209 -16.63 -0.64 19.26
C CYS A 209 -17.90 -0.37 18.42
N LYS A 210 -18.93 -1.22 18.54
CA LYS A 210 -20.21 -1.02 17.87
C LYS A 210 -21.01 0.09 18.55
N ASP A 211 -20.99 0.13 19.89
CA ASP A 211 -21.54 1.20 20.72
C ASP A 211 -20.83 2.54 20.44
N ALA A 212 -19.49 2.53 20.37
CA ALA A 212 -18.70 3.70 19.99
C ALA A 212 -19.08 4.25 18.59
N SER A 213 -19.14 3.36 17.60
CA SER A 213 -19.53 3.67 16.22
C SER A 213 -20.95 4.24 16.14
N ALA A 214 -21.92 3.64 16.83
CA ALA A 214 -23.30 4.11 16.85
C ALA A 214 -23.45 5.49 17.53
N ARG A 215 -22.71 5.75 18.61
CA ARG A 215 -22.72 7.05 19.30
C ARG A 215 -22.07 8.15 18.46
N MET A 216 -20.99 7.84 17.75
CA MET A 216 -20.35 8.76 16.81
C MET A 216 -21.23 9.01 15.58
N LEU A 217 -21.89 7.97 15.04
CA LEU A 217 -22.84 8.11 13.94
C LEU A 217 -23.98 9.08 14.30
N ALA A 218 -24.63 8.90 15.44
CA ALA A 218 -25.72 9.78 15.88
C ALA A 218 -25.26 11.25 16.07
N ALA A 219 -24.02 11.47 16.51
CA ALA A 219 -23.44 12.81 16.61
C ALA A 219 -23.14 13.42 15.23
N VAL A 220 -22.66 12.62 14.27
CA VAL A 220 -22.43 13.06 12.88
C VAL A 220 -23.75 13.30 12.15
N GLU A 221 -24.78 12.50 12.37
CA GLU A 221 -26.15 12.72 11.86
C GLU A 221 -26.70 14.04 12.41
N SER A 222 -26.59 14.28 13.71
CA SER A 222 -26.99 15.55 14.34
C SER A 222 -26.23 16.77 13.77
N TRP A 223 -24.97 16.59 13.37
CA TRP A 223 -24.18 17.63 12.70
C TRP A 223 -24.61 17.82 11.24
N ALA A 224 -24.91 16.73 10.53
CA ALA A 224 -25.40 16.73 9.16
C ALA A 224 -26.74 17.44 9.04
N ASP A 225 -27.72 17.12 9.89
CA ASP A 225 -29.04 17.77 9.94
C ASP A 225 -28.94 19.30 10.10
N ALA A 226 -27.95 19.76 10.87
CA ALA A 226 -27.71 21.19 11.11
C ALA A 226 -27.06 21.92 9.91
N VAL A 227 -26.40 21.20 9.00
CA VAL A 227 -25.73 21.78 7.82
C VAL A 227 -26.40 21.41 6.48
N GLU A 228 -27.32 20.44 6.47
CA GLU A 228 -28.05 19.97 5.29
C GLU A 228 -28.58 21.12 4.40
N PRO A 229 -29.20 22.19 4.95
CA PRO A 229 -29.69 23.30 4.14
C PRO A 229 -28.61 24.10 3.37
N SER A 230 -27.33 23.86 3.67
CA SER A 230 -26.17 24.49 3.02
C SER A 230 -25.30 23.53 2.20
N LEU A 231 -25.69 22.25 2.10
CA LEU A 231 -24.92 21.28 1.31
C LEU A 231 -25.13 21.49 -0.19
N PRO A 232 -24.06 21.51 -1.01
CA PRO A 232 -24.21 21.57 -2.47
C PRO A 232 -24.97 20.36 -3.00
N GLU A 233 -25.93 20.57 -3.91
CA GLU A 233 -26.60 19.46 -4.61
C GLU A 233 -25.60 18.58 -5.35
N THR A 234 -25.82 17.25 -5.34
CA THR A 234 -25.09 16.31 -6.21
C THR A 234 -25.97 16.00 -7.44
N PRO A 235 -25.66 16.51 -8.64
CA PRO A 235 -26.46 16.29 -9.84
C PRO A 235 -26.68 14.82 -10.20
N ARG A 236 -27.91 14.49 -10.61
CA ARG A 236 -28.29 13.16 -11.09
C ARG A 236 -28.97 13.23 -12.47
N PRO A 237 -28.20 13.20 -13.58
CA PRO A 237 -28.74 13.37 -14.95
C PRO A 237 -29.69 12.28 -15.46
N VAL A 238 -29.76 11.15 -14.75
CA VAL A 238 -30.75 10.09 -14.95
C VAL A 238 -31.43 9.86 -13.59
N PRO A 239 -32.75 10.11 -13.45
CA PRO A 239 -33.47 9.88 -12.20
C PRO A 239 -33.29 8.46 -11.68
N ALA A 240 -33.24 8.28 -10.36
CA ALA A 240 -33.09 6.95 -9.74
C ALA A 240 -34.21 5.96 -10.11
N SER A 241 -35.37 6.47 -10.51
CA SER A 241 -36.53 5.72 -10.97
C SER A 241 -36.54 5.39 -12.47
N GLU A 242 -35.59 5.92 -13.26
CA GLU A 242 -35.45 5.65 -14.69
C GLU A 242 -34.43 4.52 -14.90
N GLU A 243 -34.90 3.35 -15.34
CA GLU A 243 -34.01 2.24 -15.71
C GLU A 243 -33.30 2.54 -17.04
N VAL A 244 -31.98 2.33 -17.07
CA VAL A 244 -31.18 2.38 -18.29
C VAL A 244 -31.01 0.95 -18.81
N SER A 245 -31.63 0.62 -19.93
CA SER A 245 -31.52 -0.71 -20.55
C SER A 245 -30.20 -0.90 -21.31
N GLU A 246 -29.75 -2.16 -21.47
CA GLU A 246 -28.61 -2.48 -22.33
C GLU A 246 -28.78 -1.97 -23.77
N ALA A 247 -30.02 -1.88 -24.26
CA ALA A 247 -30.32 -1.40 -25.60
C ALA A 247 -30.02 0.10 -25.75
N GLN A 248 -30.30 0.91 -24.71
CA GLN A 248 -29.90 2.32 -24.66
C GLN A 248 -28.37 2.45 -24.58
N VAL A 249 -27.70 1.65 -23.76
CA VAL A 249 -26.23 1.62 -23.66
C VAL A 249 -25.60 1.32 -25.03
N LYS A 250 -26.05 0.25 -25.70
CA LYS A 250 -25.58 -0.13 -27.05
C LYS A 250 -25.89 0.93 -28.10
N ALA A 251 -27.05 1.61 -28.02
CA ALA A 251 -27.39 2.70 -28.93
C ALA A 251 -26.47 3.93 -28.77
N TRP A 252 -26.17 4.34 -27.54
CA TRP A 252 -25.20 5.43 -27.29
C TRP A 252 -23.80 5.07 -27.79
N ILE A 253 -23.34 3.84 -27.51
CA ILE A 253 -22.05 3.33 -28.00
C ILE A 253 -22.01 3.29 -29.53
N ALA A 254 -23.07 2.82 -30.20
CA ALA A 254 -23.12 2.80 -31.66
C ALA A 254 -23.06 4.20 -32.27
N ALA A 255 -23.75 5.17 -31.66
CA ALA A 255 -23.72 6.57 -32.09
C ALA A 255 -22.35 7.24 -31.89
N ASP A 256 -21.55 6.80 -30.91
CA ASP A 256 -20.18 7.30 -30.73
C ASP A 256 -19.16 6.55 -31.59
N LYS A 257 -19.25 5.20 -31.69
CA LYS A 257 -18.46 4.37 -32.62
C LYS A 257 -18.54 4.89 -34.06
N ALA A 258 -19.69 5.42 -34.50
CA ALA A 258 -19.86 6.02 -35.82
C ALA A 258 -19.02 7.29 -36.08
N LYS A 259 -18.44 7.90 -35.04
CA LYS A 259 -17.56 9.08 -35.12
C LYS A 259 -16.08 8.73 -34.98
N VAL A 260 -15.77 7.51 -34.54
CA VAL A 260 -14.39 7.03 -34.34
C VAL A 260 -13.76 6.71 -35.69
N ALA A 261 -12.54 7.18 -35.95
CA ALA A 261 -11.84 6.85 -37.19
C ALA A 261 -11.48 5.35 -37.24
N PRO A 262 -11.52 4.69 -38.41
CA PRO A 262 -11.26 3.24 -38.51
C PRO A 262 -9.91 2.79 -37.94
N ALA A 263 -8.89 3.66 -37.95
CA ALA A 263 -7.57 3.38 -37.39
C ALA A 263 -7.54 3.37 -35.84
N ASP A 264 -8.48 4.07 -35.19
CA ASP A 264 -8.56 4.17 -33.73
C ASP A 264 -9.51 3.14 -33.11
N ALA A 265 -10.39 2.54 -33.92
CA ALA A 265 -11.45 1.64 -33.46
C ALA A 265 -10.96 0.44 -32.64
N GLU A 266 -9.74 -0.04 -32.87
CA GLU A 266 -9.13 -1.13 -32.09
C GLU A 266 -8.65 -0.69 -30.70
N PHE A 267 -8.43 0.60 -30.46
CA PHE A 267 -7.99 1.17 -29.18
C PHE A 267 -9.16 1.71 -28.35
N ILE A 268 -10.20 2.25 -29.00
CA ILE A 268 -11.39 2.75 -28.31
C ILE A 268 -12.17 1.63 -27.59
N LYS A 269 -12.47 1.84 -26.31
CA LYS A 269 -13.27 0.96 -25.44
C LYS A 269 -14.33 1.76 -24.69
N TYR A 270 -15.31 1.04 -24.14
CA TYR A 270 -16.45 1.63 -23.45
C TYR A 270 -16.66 0.94 -22.10
N ALA A 271 -16.85 1.76 -21.06
CA ALA A 271 -17.25 1.34 -19.73
C ALA A 271 -18.64 1.92 -19.42
N SER A 272 -19.52 1.12 -18.81
CA SER A 272 -20.87 1.55 -18.44
C SER A 272 -21.07 1.44 -16.92
N LEU A 273 -21.80 2.39 -16.35
CA LEU A 273 -22.22 2.40 -14.94
C LEU A 273 -23.73 2.07 -14.82
N HIS A 274 -24.34 1.51 -15.86
CA HIS A 274 -25.79 1.34 -15.91
C HIS A 274 -26.31 0.32 -14.88
N GLU A 275 -25.57 -0.75 -14.57
CA GLU A 275 -25.99 -1.70 -13.54
C GLU A 275 -25.85 -1.10 -12.13
N ILE A 276 -24.85 -0.23 -11.91
CA ILE A 276 -24.69 0.57 -10.68
C ILE A 276 -25.87 1.53 -10.51
N HIS A 277 -26.24 2.25 -11.56
CA HIS A 277 -27.39 3.16 -11.55
C HIS A 277 -28.72 2.42 -11.33
N ASN A 278 -28.96 1.33 -12.07
CA ASN A 278 -30.17 0.52 -11.98
C ASN A 278 -30.31 -0.20 -10.62
N ALA A 279 -29.19 -0.44 -9.91
CA ALA A 279 -29.22 -0.93 -8.53
C ALA A 279 -29.67 0.13 -7.51
N GLY A 280 -29.97 1.36 -7.95
CA GLY A 280 -30.58 2.41 -7.12
C GLY A 280 -29.62 3.14 -6.19
N VAL A 281 -28.31 3.07 -6.42
CA VAL A 281 -27.32 3.79 -5.60
C VAL A 281 -27.54 5.31 -5.63
N SER A 282 -27.05 6.03 -4.63
CA SER A 282 -27.17 7.50 -4.54
C SER A 282 -26.40 8.25 -5.65
N ALA A 283 -26.70 9.53 -5.85
CA ALA A 283 -25.96 10.36 -6.81
C ALA A 283 -24.48 10.52 -6.41
N GLU A 284 -24.20 10.50 -5.10
CA GLU A 284 -22.86 10.53 -4.54
C GLU A 284 -22.08 9.25 -4.87
N GLU A 285 -22.70 8.09 -4.69
CA GLU A 285 -22.11 6.80 -5.05
C GLU A 285 -21.87 6.65 -6.56
N MET A 286 -22.72 7.27 -7.41
CA MET A 286 -22.43 7.39 -8.84
C MET A 286 -21.17 8.22 -9.11
N ASN A 287 -20.89 9.29 -8.36
CA ASN A 287 -19.65 10.04 -8.46
C ASN A 287 -18.43 9.24 -7.95
N VAL A 288 -18.59 8.49 -6.86
CA VAL A 288 -17.57 7.55 -6.37
C VAL A 288 -17.20 6.54 -7.47
N ALA A 289 -18.19 5.91 -8.11
CA ALA A 289 -17.97 4.95 -9.19
C ALA A 289 -17.28 5.55 -10.44
N ARG A 290 -17.64 6.79 -10.81
CA ARG A 290 -17.00 7.54 -11.92
C ARG A 290 -15.52 7.79 -11.64
N VAL A 291 -15.19 8.29 -10.45
CA VAL A 291 -13.78 8.47 -10.05
C VAL A 291 -13.07 7.13 -9.91
N GLY A 292 -13.77 6.07 -9.49
CA GLY A 292 -13.22 4.71 -9.38
C GLY A 292 -12.75 4.17 -10.72
N LEU A 293 -13.56 4.34 -11.78
CA LEU A 293 -13.19 4.02 -13.15
C LEU A 293 -11.93 4.77 -13.60
N SER A 294 -11.91 6.11 -13.45
CA SER A 294 -10.75 6.90 -13.86
C SER A 294 -9.49 6.56 -13.04
N LYS A 295 -9.63 6.36 -11.73
CA LYS A 295 -8.52 5.98 -10.84
C LYS A 295 -7.94 4.63 -11.23
N ALA A 296 -8.75 3.60 -11.49
CA ALA A 296 -8.23 2.29 -11.87
C ALA A 296 -7.46 2.33 -13.21
N LEU A 297 -7.97 3.07 -14.20
CA LEU A 297 -7.28 3.27 -15.48
C LEU A 297 -5.95 4.01 -15.29
N ASN A 298 -5.94 5.15 -14.60
CA ASN A 298 -4.72 5.96 -14.40
C ASN A 298 -3.71 5.33 -13.42
N SER A 299 -4.16 4.59 -12.39
CA SER A 299 -3.28 3.85 -11.47
C SER A 299 -2.65 2.61 -12.09
N THR A 300 -3.17 2.14 -13.23
CA THR A 300 -2.55 1.05 -14.02
C THR A 300 -1.78 1.57 -15.25
N ALA A 301 -1.65 2.88 -15.39
CA ALA A 301 -0.99 3.56 -16.50
C ALA A 301 0.49 3.88 -16.18
N ARG A 302 1.31 2.84 -15.89
CA ARG A 302 2.66 2.99 -15.28
C ARG A 302 3.54 4.08 -15.89
N TRP A 303 3.52 4.24 -17.20
CA TRP A 303 4.38 5.16 -17.94
C TRP A 303 3.63 6.32 -18.61
N ALA A 304 2.32 6.47 -18.39
CA ALA A 304 1.58 7.60 -18.93
C ALA A 304 2.00 8.91 -18.24
N PRO A 305 2.29 9.99 -18.99
CA PRO A 305 2.86 11.23 -18.45
C PRO A 305 1.80 12.14 -17.78
N VAL A 306 0.52 11.88 -18.00
CA VAL A 306 -0.58 12.74 -17.54
C VAL A 306 -1.77 11.90 -17.08
N ILE A 307 -2.64 12.52 -16.28
CA ILE A 307 -3.96 11.97 -15.98
C ILE A 307 -4.86 12.22 -17.18
N VAL A 308 -5.52 11.16 -17.65
CA VAL A 308 -6.59 11.24 -18.66
C VAL A 308 -7.87 10.69 -18.04
N ASN A 309 -8.97 11.44 -18.14
CA ASN A 309 -10.27 10.93 -17.72
C ASN A 309 -10.98 10.28 -18.91
N PRO A 310 -11.74 9.18 -18.68
CA PRO A 310 -12.59 8.62 -19.71
C PRO A 310 -13.75 9.60 -20.02
N VAL A 311 -14.15 9.66 -21.28
CA VAL A 311 -15.08 10.68 -21.82
C VAL A 311 -16.53 10.20 -21.71
N ASP A 312 -17.39 10.97 -21.05
CA ASP A 312 -18.85 10.75 -21.08
C ASP A 312 -19.38 10.93 -22.51
N ILE A 313 -19.83 9.84 -23.14
CA ILE A 313 -20.35 9.86 -24.52
C ILE A 313 -21.85 10.11 -24.60
N ASN A 314 -22.58 10.00 -23.48
CA ASN A 314 -24.03 10.14 -23.45
C ASN A 314 -24.54 11.40 -22.73
N GLY A 315 -23.63 12.23 -22.20
CA GLY A 315 -23.94 13.49 -21.51
C GLY A 315 -24.75 13.30 -20.23
N LYS A 316 -24.68 12.09 -19.66
CA LYS A 316 -25.49 11.65 -18.50
C LYS A 316 -24.63 11.05 -17.39
N GLY A 317 -23.32 10.93 -17.61
CA GLY A 317 -22.37 10.28 -16.72
C GLY A 317 -22.69 8.81 -16.47
N ILE A 318 -23.16 8.08 -17.49
CA ILE A 318 -23.46 6.63 -17.41
C ILE A 318 -22.53 5.82 -18.31
N VAL A 319 -22.26 6.26 -19.54
CA VAL A 319 -21.40 5.50 -20.48
C VAL A 319 -20.20 6.33 -20.86
N TYR A 320 -19.03 5.75 -20.64
CA TYR A 320 -17.73 6.39 -20.77
C TYR A 320 -16.90 5.69 -21.83
N ARG A 321 -16.33 6.47 -22.76
CA ARG A 321 -15.31 6.01 -23.70
C ARG A 321 -13.91 6.21 -23.11
N PHE A 322 -13.02 5.25 -23.32
CA PHE A 322 -11.60 5.43 -23.08
C PHE A 322 -10.78 4.90 -24.26
N ASP A 323 -9.66 5.55 -24.55
CA ASP A 323 -8.67 5.05 -25.51
C ASP A 323 -7.59 4.29 -24.74
N THR A 324 -7.28 3.06 -25.13
CA THR A 324 -6.25 2.28 -24.40
C THR A 324 -4.85 2.87 -24.54
N ARG A 325 -4.60 3.74 -25.54
CA ARG A 325 -3.30 4.40 -25.74
C ARG A 325 -3.02 5.49 -24.69
N ASP A 326 -4.05 6.15 -24.19
CA ASP A 326 -3.91 7.21 -23.18
C ASP A 326 -3.30 6.68 -21.85
N TYR A 327 -3.53 5.39 -21.55
CA TYR A 327 -3.08 4.74 -20.32
C TYR A 327 -1.91 3.78 -20.55
N TRP A 328 -1.97 3.01 -21.64
CA TRP A 328 -1.05 1.91 -21.93
C TRP A 328 -0.37 2.03 -23.30
N GLY A 329 -0.45 3.20 -23.94
CA GLY A 329 0.28 3.53 -25.17
C GLY A 329 1.69 4.06 -24.92
N TYR A 330 2.26 3.84 -23.73
CA TYR A 330 3.59 4.25 -23.32
C TYR A 330 4.35 3.03 -22.83
N ASN A 331 5.59 2.82 -23.31
CA ASN A 331 6.35 1.59 -23.06
C ASN A 331 7.84 1.87 -22.85
N LYS A 332 8.53 1.01 -22.09
CA LYS A 332 10.01 0.96 -21.98
C LYS A 332 10.58 -0.32 -22.58
N GLY A 333 10.14 -0.67 -23.79
CA GLY A 333 10.63 -1.84 -24.53
C GLY A 333 10.08 -3.21 -24.07
N VAL A 334 8.95 -3.24 -23.38
CA VAL A 334 8.28 -4.50 -23.01
C VAL A 334 7.48 -5.02 -24.21
N GLU A 335 8.04 -6.02 -24.90
CA GLU A 335 7.40 -6.70 -26.04
C GLU A 335 6.46 -7.84 -25.60
N LYS A 336 6.61 -8.31 -24.35
CA LYS A 336 5.77 -9.35 -23.75
C LYS A 336 5.54 -9.03 -22.28
N LEU A 337 4.27 -8.99 -21.87
CA LEU A 337 3.92 -8.77 -20.48
C LEU A 337 4.47 -9.89 -19.60
N HIS A 338 4.89 -9.49 -18.41
CA HIS A 338 5.43 -10.40 -17.42
C HIS A 338 4.29 -11.30 -16.92
N PHE A 339 4.61 -12.54 -16.57
CA PHE A 339 3.72 -13.38 -15.78
C PHE A 339 3.30 -12.59 -14.54
N GLY A 340 2.01 -12.57 -14.23
CA GLY A 340 1.48 -11.74 -13.14
C GLY A 340 1.60 -12.35 -11.74
N GLY A 341 1.71 -13.67 -11.67
CA GLY A 341 1.67 -14.40 -10.41
C GLY A 341 2.93 -14.28 -9.57
N SER A 342 2.96 -15.10 -8.53
CA SER A 342 3.93 -15.08 -7.44
C SER A 342 4.96 -16.20 -7.52
N ASP A 343 5.93 -16.15 -6.63
CA ASP A 343 6.81 -17.26 -6.28
C ASP A 343 6.04 -18.50 -5.74
N ASP A 344 4.91 -18.32 -5.04
CA ASP A 344 3.99 -19.42 -4.65
C ASP A 344 3.46 -20.17 -5.89
N ASP A 345 3.19 -19.47 -7.00
CA ASP A 345 2.76 -20.08 -8.26
C ASP A 345 3.86 -20.91 -8.92
N VAL A 346 5.09 -20.37 -8.92
CA VAL A 346 6.24 -20.91 -9.67
C VAL A 346 6.93 -22.06 -8.92
N PHE A 347 7.30 -21.85 -7.66
CA PHE A 347 8.14 -22.80 -6.91
C PHE A 347 7.35 -23.87 -6.17
N PHE A 348 6.08 -23.61 -5.86
CA PHE A 348 5.18 -24.55 -5.18
C PHE A 348 4.11 -25.14 -6.11
N GLY A 349 4.20 -24.86 -7.42
CA GLY A 349 3.42 -25.53 -8.46
C GLY A 349 1.92 -25.21 -8.47
N ARG A 350 1.49 -24.07 -7.89
CA ARG A 350 0.08 -23.67 -7.86
C ARG A 350 -0.45 -23.17 -9.19
N THR A 351 0.42 -22.80 -10.14
CA THR A 351 0.03 -22.45 -11.50
C THR A 351 0.98 -23.09 -12.50
N SER A 352 0.43 -23.87 -13.43
CA SER A 352 1.21 -24.58 -14.46
C SER A 352 1.32 -23.83 -15.78
N VAL A 353 0.46 -22.83 -16.04
CA VAL A 353 0.42 -22.04 -17.29
C VAL A 353 0.10 -20.57 -17.04
N ASN A 354 0.59 -19.68 -17.91
CA ASN A 354 0.27 -18.26 -17.84
C ASN A 354 -1.07 -17.91 -18.54
N TYR A 355 -1.39 -16.62 -18.64
CA TYR A 355 -2.62 -16.13 -19.28
C TYR A 355 -2.73 -16.42 -20.80
N LEU A 356 -1.66 -16.90 -21.43
CA LEU A 356 -1.62 -17.35 -22.82
C LEU A 356 -1.69 -18.89 -22.94
N GLY A 357 -1.80 -19.62 -21.82
CA GLY A 357 -1.74 -21.07 -21.78
C GLY A 357 -0.33 -21.65 -21.93
N GLU A 358 0.72 -20.81 -21.91
CA GLU A 358 2.11 -21.25 -22.02
C GLU A 358 2.61 -21.82 -20.68
N PRO A 359 3.37 -22.93 -20.65
CA PRO A 359 3.89 -23.51 -19.41
C PRO A 359 4.76 -22.55 -18.60
N ILE A 360 4.51 -22.51 -17.29
CA ILE A 360 5.33 -21.81 -16.29
C ILE A 360 6.22 -22.84 -15.58
N GLY A 361 7.46 -22.46 -15.34
CA GLY A 361 8.38 -23.19 -14.47
C GLY A 361 9.41 -22.24 -13.85
N ASN A 362 10.32 -22.78 -13.04
CA ASN A 362 11.36 -22.02 -12.33
C ASN A 362 12.21 -21.12 -13.26
N ASP A 363 12.30 -21.46 -14.54
CA ASP A 363 13.01 -20.67 -15.54
C ASP A 363 12.35 -19.33 -15.87
N ILE A 364 11.10 -19.08 -15.47
CA ILE A 364 10.44 -17.76 -15.61
C ILE A 364 11.28 -16.65 -14.97
N THR A 365 11.92 -16.93 -13.83
CA THR A 365 12.84 -16.03 -13.11
C THR A 365 14.09 -15.61 -13.91
N THR A 366 14.40 -16.32 -15.00
CA THR A 366 15.53 -16.03 -15.90
C THR A 366 15.09 -15.68 -17.32
N LYS A 367 13.96 -16.21 -17.80
CA LYS A 367 13.28 -15.81 -19.04
C LYS A 367 12.77 -14.37 -18.97
N GLU A 368 12.31 -13.94 -17.80
CA GLU A 368 11.86 -12.56 -17.53
C GLU A 368 13.00 -11.59 -17.19
N LYS A 369 14.21 -11.86 -17.71
CA LYS A 369 15.32 -10.92 -17.60
C LYS A 369 15.17 -9.79 -18.63
N TYR A 370 14.20 -8.92 -18.40
CA TYR A 370 13.95 -7.75 -19.23
C TYR A 370 15.02 -6.68 -19.03
N SER A 371 15.44 -6.07 -20.14
CA SER A 371 16.22 -4.85 -20.15
C SER A 371 15.30 -3.72 -20.62
N TYR A 372 14.76 -2.96 -19.67
CA TYR A 372 13.96 -1.78 -20.01
C TYR A 372 14.81 -0.79 -20.82
N THR A 373 14.20 -0.13 -21.81
CA THR A 373 14.84 1.00 -22.48
C THR A 373 15.09 2.14 -21.49
N ALA A 374 16.12 2.96 -21.75
CA ALA A 374 16.44 4.09 -20.88
C ALA A 374 15.23 5.06 -20.77
N GLU A 375 14.66 5.39 -21.92
CA GLU A 375 13.53 6.31 -22.04
C GLU A 375 12.20 5.58 -22.29
N VAL A 376 11.11 6.20 -21.83
CA VAL A 376 9.73 5.86 -22.24
C VAL A 376 9.51 6.28 -23.69
N GLN A 377 8.80 5.47 -24.46
CA GLN A 377 8.39 5.77 -25.83
C GLN A 377 6.86 5.64 -25.96
N GLU A 378 6.26 6.40 -26.89
CA GLU A 378 4.89 6.12 -27.34
C GLU A 378 4.89 4.83 -28.17
N ASP A 379 4.09 3.87 -27.74
CA ASP A 379 3.96 2.54 -28.31
C ASP A 379 2.51 2.03 -28.19
N PRO A 380 1.67 2.25 -29.21
CA PRO A 380 0.32 1.70 -29.24
C PRO A 380 0.27 0.16 -29.23
N SER A 381 1.35 -0.56 -29.52
CA SER A 381 1.34 -2.03 -29.47
C SER A 381 1.29 -2.54 -28.03
N PHE A 382 1.95 -1.84 -27.09
CA PHE A 382 1.84 -2.12 -25.65
C PHE A 382 0.38 -2.00 -25.15
N ALA A 383 -0.38 -1.04 -25.66
CA ALA A 383 -1.79 -0.89 -25.33
C ALA A 383 -2.65 -2.10 -25.76
N LYS A 384 -2.26 -2.79 -26.85
CA LYS A 384 -2.90 -4.04 -27.30
C LYS A 384 -2.53 -5.21 -26.41
N LEU A 385 -1.25 -5.30 -26.00
CA LEU A 385 -0.78 -6.33 -25.06
C LEU A 385 -1.51 -6.23 -23.72
N VAL A 386 -1.56 -5.02 -23.14
CA VAL A 386 -2.26 -4.75 -21.88
C VAL A 386 -3.75 -5.05 -22.02
N TRP A 387 -4.41 -4.57 -23.09
CA TRP A 387 -5.83 -4.86 -23.28
C TRP A 387 -6.12 -6.37 -23.43
N GLY A 388 -5.27 -7.10 -24.14
CA GLY A 388 -5.36 -8.57 -24.23
C GLY A 388 -5.24 -9.26 -22.87
N ARG A 389 -4.34 -8.77 -22.00
CA ARG A 389 -4.20 -9.27 -20.61
C ARG A 389 -5.43 -8.95 -19.75
N VAL A 390 -6.03 -7.77 -19.90
CA VAL A 390 -7.26 -7.38 -19.19
C VAL A 390 -8.44 -8.26 -19.62
N LEU A 391 -8.57 -8.55 -20.92
CA LEU A 391 -9.60 -9.48 -21.44
C LEU A 391 -9.39 -10.94 -21.00
N ALA A 392 -8.15 -11.35 -20.69
CA ALA A 392 -7.87 -12.68 -20.15
C ALA A 392 -8.24 -12.83 -18.66
N GLY A 393 -8.43 -11.72 -17.93
CA GLY A 393 -8.85 -11.74 -16.53
C GLY A 393 -7.82 -12.33 -15.56
N ASN A 394 -8.27 -12.71 -14.37
CA ASN A 394 -7.42 -13.36 -13.37
C ASN A 394 -7.08 -14.81 -13.81
N VAL A 395 -5.82 -15.22 -13.73
CA VAL A 395 -5.36 -16.59 -14.05
C VAL A 395 -4.49 -17.23 -12.96
N GLU A 396 -4.16 -16.49 -11.92
CA GLU A 396 -3.43 -16.96 -10.73
C GLU A 396 -4.11 -18.17 -10.08
N GLY A 397 -3.30 -19.18 -9.73
CA GLY A 397 -3.65 -20.38 -8.97
C GLY A 397 -4.77 -21.26 -9.52
N ALA A 398 -4.98 -21.29 -10.84
CA ALA A 398 -6.04 -22.02 -11.54
C ALA A 398 -6.03 -23.58 -11.39
N THR A 399 -5.30 -24.13 -10.43
CA THR A 399 -5.22 -25.58 -10.16
C THR A 399 -6.03 -26.04 -8.94
N ASP A 400 -6.52 -25.15 -8.08
CA ASP A 400 -7.36 -25.52 -6.93
C ASP A 400 -8.74 -24.84 -6.96
N GLY A 401 -9.78 -25.56 -6.50
CA GLY A 401 -11.18 -25.13 -6.60
C GLY A 401 -11.61 -24.02 -5.62
N GLY A 402 -10.67 -23.46 -4.85
CA GLY A 402 -10.88 -22.32 -3.95
C GLY A 402 -10.09 -21.07 -4.36
N VAL A 403 -9.39 -21.10 -5.49
CA VAL A 403 -8.68 -19.94 -6.06
C VAL A 403 -9.55 -19.21 -7.08
N LEU A 404 -9.44 -17.88 -7.04
CA LEU A 404 -9.71 -16.88 -8.07
C LEU A 404 -10.07 -17.44 -9.49
N PRO A 405 -11.33 -17.81 -9.78
CA PRO A 405 -11.74 -18.09 -11.16
C PRO A 405 -11.56 -16.85 -12.05
N PRO A 406 -11.46 -17.01 -13.38
CA PRO A 406 -11.28 -15.90 -14.32
C PRO A 406 -12.52 -15.00 -14.36
N TYR A 407 -12.51 -13.92 -13.55
CA TYR A 407 -13.65 -13.01 -13.35
C TYR A 407 -14.03 -12.10 -14.54
N VAL A 408 -13.62 -12.46 -15.76
CA VAL A 408 -14.08 -11.81 -17.01
C VAL A 408 -15.41 -12.37 -17.52
N ASP A 409 -16.00 -13.37 -16.85
CA ASP A 409 -17.30 -13.99 -17.18
C ASP A 409 -18.49 -13.01 -17.33
N GLY A 410 -18.36 -11.78 -16.85
CA GLY A 410 -19.35 -10.71 -17.00
C GLY A 410 -19.08 -9.69 -18.13
N PHE A 411 -17.89 -9.69 -18.75
CA PHE A 411 -17.51 -8.72 -19.76
C PHE A 411 -18.38 -8.88 -21.02
N LYS A 412 -19.11 -7.83 -21.40
CA LYS A 412 -19.95 -7.83 -22.60
C LYS A 412 -19.10 -7.43 -23.82
N THR A 413 -19.46 -7.93 -25.01
CA THR A 413 -18.62 -7.76 -26.22
C THR A 413 -18.48 -6.32 -26.69
N ASP A 414 -19.48 -5.47 -26.45
CA ASP A 414 -19.50 -4.06 -26.87
C ASP A 414 -18.94 -3.07 -25.85
N TYR A 415 -19.00 -3.43 -24.56
CA TYR A 415 -18.62 -2.61 -23.41
C TYR A 415 -18.49 -3.48 -22.15
N ILE A 416 -17.81 -2.97 -21.14
CA ILE A 416 -17.65 -3.64 -19.84
C ILE A 416 -18.35 -2.80 -18.76
N GLU A 417 -18.92 -3.41 -17.72
CA GLU A 417 -19.37 -2.61 -16.58
C GLU A 417 -18.15 -2.02 -15.85
N ALA A 418 -18.18 -0.72 -15.56
CA ALA A 418 -17.08 0.00 -14.95
C ALA A 418 -16.61 -0.67 -13.64
N SER A 419 -17.55 -1.25 -12.88
CA SER A 419 -17.27 -2.02 -11.67
C SER A 419 -16.48 -3.30 -11.93
N GLN A 420 -16.80 -4.05 -12.97
CA GLN A 420 -16.05 -5.24 -13.39
C GLN A 420 -14.66 -4.86 -13.94
N LEU A 421 -14.56 -3.74 -14.68
CA LEU A 421 -13.28 -3.27 -15.20
C LEU A 421 -12.34 -2.83 -14.07
N VAL A 422 -12.83 -2.00 -13.12
CA VAL A 422 -12.09 -1.58 -11.92
C VAL A 422 -11.67 -2.79 -11.09
N TYR A 423 -12.56 -3.77 -10.92
CA TYR A 423 -12.25 -5.03 -10.24
C TYR A 423 -11.10 -5.78 -10.92
N THR A 424 -11.19 -6.00 -12.24
CA THR A 424 -10.18 -6.73 -13.03
C THR A 424 -8.83 -6.03 -13.08
N LEU A 425 -8.80 -4.70 -13.25
CA LEU A 425 -7.55 -3.91 -13.32
C LEU A 425 -6.75 -3.90 -12.01
N THR A 426 -7.41 -4.11 -10.87
CA THR A 426 -6.80 -4.07 -9.53
C THR A 426 -6.53 -5.45 -8.92
N ARG A 427 -6.78 -6.53 -9.67
CA ARG A 427 -6.41 -7.91 -9.31
C ARG A 427 -4.89 -8.06 -9.23
N PRO A 428 -4.31 -8.74 -8.24
CA PRO A 428 -2.86 -8.84 -8.09
C PRO A 428 -2.11 -9.31 -9.34
N ASP A 429 -2.57 -10.39 -9.98
CA ASP A 429 -1.92 -10.97 -11.15
C ASP A 429 -2.16 -10.18 -12.45
N VAL A 430 -3.32 -9.51 -12.59
CA VAL A 430 -3.57 -8.62 -13.72
C VAL A 430 -2.71 -7.37 -13.55
N TYR A 431 -2.79 -6.74 -12.38
CA TYR A 431 -2.05 -5.54 -12.00
C TYR A 431 -0.53 -5.74 -12.18
N ASN A 432 0.05 -6.80 -11.59
CA ASN A 432 1.48 -7.11 -11.75
C ASN A 432 1.92 -7.23 -13.22
N ALA A 433 1.10 -7.88 -14.04
CA ALA A 433 1.38 -8.11 -15.45
C ALA A 433 1.25 -6.80 -16.29
N ILE A 434 0.17 -6.05 -16.12
CA ILE A 434 -0.09 -4.82 -16.92
C ILE A 434 0.78 -3.65 -16.48
N MET A 435 1.15 -3.58 -15.19
CA MET A 435 2.18 -2.68 -14.70
C MET A 435 3.59 -3.15 -15.08
N ALA A 436 3.76 -4.32 -15.70
CA ALA A 436 5.05 -4.91 -16.08
C ALA A 436 6.07 -4.92 -14.91
N ILE A 437 5.61 -5.26 -13.69
CA ILE A 437 6.46 -5.23 -12.49
C ILE A 437 7.48 -6.38 -12.58
N PRO A 438 8.80 -6.12 -12.58
CA PRO A 438 9.81 -7.14 -12.83
C PRO A 438 9.83 -8.20 -11.72
N TRP A 439 10.47 -9.34 -11.97
CA TRP A 439 10.48 -10.43 -10.99
C TRP A 439 11.23 -10.10 -9.69
N TYR A 440 12.19 -9.16 -9.71
CA TYR A 440 12.95 -8.77 -8.53
C TYR A 440 12.96 -7.25 -8.26
N ALA A 441 12.90 -6.87 -6.99
CA ALA A 441 12.81 -5.46 -6.56
C ALA A 441 13.96 -4.60 -7.09
N GLN A 442 15.21 -5.11 -7.10
CA GLN A 442 16.36 -4.37 -7.60
C GLN A 442 16.26 -4.01 -9.10
N MET A 443 15.51 -4.80 -9.89
CA MET A 443 15.25 -4.48 -11.31
C MET A 443 14.24 -3.34 -11.45
N LEU A 444 13.28 -3.23 -10.52
CA LEU A 444 12.38 -2.06 -10.44
C LEU A 444 13.16 -0.83 -9.98
N GLU A 445 14.00 -0.94 -8.95
CA GLU A 445 14.85 0.15 -8.48
C GLU A 445 15.79 0.69 -9.58
N ASP A 446 16.39 -0.20 -10.37
CA ASP A 446 17.24 0.17 -11.52
C ASP A 446 16.43 0.86 -12.63
N GLU A 447 15.21 0.37 -12.94
CA GLU A 447 14.32 0.95 -13.96
C GLU A 447 13.79 2.34 -13.59
N LEU A 448 13.37 2.50 -12.33
CA LEU A 448 12.95 3.78 -11.75
C LEU A 448 14.13 4.74 -11.57
N GLY A 449 15.36 4.24 -11.68
CA GLY A 449 16.57 5.02 -11.45
C GLY A 449 16.69 5.51 -10.00
N VAL A 450 16.34 4.65 -9.03
CA VAL A 450 16.54 4.91 -7.59
C VAL A 450 18.01 5.24 -7.33
N ILE A 451 18.27 6.33 -6.61
CA ILE A 451 19.61 6.78 -6.28
C ILE A 451 20.17 5.87 -5.17
N LYS A 452 21.20 5.08 -5.50
CA LYS A 452 21.85 4.09 -4.60
C LYS A 452 23.38 4.10 -4.67
N ASP A 453 23.98 5.15 -5.23
CA ASP A 453 25.42 5.28 -5.47
C ASP A 453 26.27 5.34 -4.19
N GLN A 454 25.70 5.80 -3.09
CA GLN A 454 26.35 5.86 -1.76
C GLN A 454 25.94 4.69 -0.84
N GLY A 455 25.31 3.65 -1.40
CA GLY A 455 24.75 2.53 -0.67
C GLY A 455 23.73 2.98 0.38
N MET A 456 23.91 2.57 1.65
CA MET A 456 23.00 2.92 2.75
C MET A 456 22.75 4.43 2.85
N LYS A 457 23.77 5.26 2.60
CA LYS A 457 23.67 6.73 2.71
C LYS A 457 22.83 7.39 1.62
N SER A 458 22.39 6.63 0.61
CA SER A 458 21.47 7.09 -0.43
C SER A 458 20.00 7.06 0.02
N TYR A 459 19.73 6.44 1.18
CA TYR A 459 18.39 6.21 1.71
C TYR A 459 18.16 6.99 3.01
N GLU A 460 16.91 7.43 3.19
CA GLU A 460 16.45 8.15 4.37
C GLU A 460 15.59 7.19 5.19
N TYR A 461 16.13 6.68 6.30
CA TYR A 461 15.49 5.61 7.06
C TYR A 461 14.56 6.13 8.16
N MET A 462 13.46 5.40 8.41
CA MET A 462 12.57 5.61 9.54
C MET A 462 12.20 4.29 10.20
N VAL A 463 11.95 4.29 11.51
CA VAL A 463 11.14 3.25 12.15
C VAL A 463 9.99 3.96 12.86
N THR A 464 8.76 3.57 12.52
CA THR A 464 7.55 4.07 13.19
C THR A 464 7.02 2.98 14.13
N TYR A 465 6.65 3.40 15.33
CA TYR A 465 5.98 2.58 16.34
C TYR A 465 4.46 2.64 16.17
N GLN A 466 3.74 1.54 16.43
CA GLN A 466 2.30 1.41 16.14
C GLN A 466 1.94 1.82 14.69
N ALA A 467 2.75 1.35 13.74
CA ALA A 467 2.57 1.60 12.31
C ALA A 467 1.29 0.92 11.80
N ILE A 468 0.33 1.75 11.37
CA ILE A 468 -0.97 1.42 10.75
C ILE A 468 -1.94 0.63 11.64
N THR A 469 -1.51 -0.47 12.25
CA THR A 469 -2.42 -1.51 12.79
C THR A 469 -1.97 -2.17 14.10
N VAL A 470 -0.71 -2.62 14.27
CA VAL A 470 -0.40 -3.43 15.49
C VAL A 470 1.04 -3.50 16.03
N ASP A 471 2.10 -3.05 15.36
CA ASP A 471 3.48 -3.11 15.90
C ASP A 471 4.36 -2.06 15.19
N SER A 472 5.63 -2.33 14.93
CA SER A 472 6.57 -1.39 14.32
C SER A 472 6.86 -1.72 12.85
N ARG A 473 7.11 -0.69 12.04
CA ARG A 473 7.43 -0.82 10.60
C ARG A 473 8.69 -0.01 10.31
N MET A 474 9.62 -0.58 9.55
CA MET A 474 10.74 0.18 9.00
C MET A 474 10.35 0.71 7.64
N TYR A 475 10.84 1.91 7.34
CA TYR A 475 10.70 2.59 6.07
C TYR A 475 12.07 3.01 5.60
N TRP A 476 12.28 3.00 4.30
CA TRP A 476 13.34 3.80 3.69
C TRP A 476 12.82 4.49 2.45
N ARG A 477 13.16 5.77 2.37
CA ARG A 477 12.83 6.67 1.28
C ARG A 477 14.07 6.93 0.46
N ALA A 478 13.93 6.97 -0.86
CA ALA A 478 14.95 7.45 -1.78
C ALA A 478 14.35 8.41 -2.79
N ARG A 479 15.21 9.24 -3.39
CA ARG A 479 14.90 9.96 -4.62
C ARG A 479 15.21 9.08 -5.83
N THR A 480 14.43 9.23 -6.89
CA THR A 480 14.76 8.74 -8.23
C THR A 480 15.56 9.81 -8.99
N LYS A 481 16.29 9.40 -10.03
CA LYS A 481 17.02 10.32 -10.92
C LYS A 481 16.12 11.31 -11.66
N SER A 482 14.82 11.01 -11.80
CA SER A 482 13.80 11.92 -12.36
C SER A 482 13.28 12.94 -11.34
N GLY A 483 13.68 12.87 -10.07
CA GLY A 483 13.23 13.77 -8.99
C GLY A 483 12.02 13.27 -8.20
N GLY A 484 11.48 12.10 -8.56
CA GLY A 484 10.38 11.41 -7.89
C GLY A 484 10.74 10.82 -6.52
N TYR A 485 9.92 9.93 -6.01
CA TYR A 485 10.10 9.25 -4.73
C TYR A 485 9.97 7.73 -4.86
N TYR A 486 10.76 7.03 -4.04
CA TYR A 486 10.66 5.60 -3.85
C TYR A 486 10.62 5.33 -2.35
N TRP A 487 9.56 4.68 -1.89
CA TRP A 487 9.42 4.19 -0.52
C TRP A 487 9.41 2.67 -0.55
N LYS A 488 10.15 2.06 0.35
CA LYS A 488 10.07 0.63 0.63
C LYS A 488 10.02 0.40 2.13
N THR A 489 9.26 -0.60 2.55
CA THR A 489 8.90 -0.80 3.96
C THR A 489 8.77 -2.29 4.31
N TRP A 490 8.99 -2.66 5.57
CA TRP A 490 8.66 -4.00 6.10
C TRP A 490 8.13 -3.97 7.52
N ASP A 491 7.35 -4.98 7.86
CA ASP A 491 6.90 -5.27 9.22
C ASP A 491 8.07 -5.73 10.13
N ILE A 492 8.19 -5.10 11.29
CA ILE A 492 9.12 -5.50 12.36
C ILE A 492 8.31 -6.26 13.40
N PHE A 493 8.51 -7.57 13.52
CA PHE A 493 7.86 -8.37 14.55
C PHE A 493 8.62 -8.25 15.86
N SER A 494 8.00 -7.61 16.85
CA SER A 494 8.63 -7.31 18.14
C SER A 494 8.19 -8.27 19.26
N GLY A 495 7.04 -8.95 19.13
CA GLY A 495 6.44 -9.78 20.18
C GLY A 495 6.37 -11.29 19.92
N GLN A 496 6.77 -12.09 20.92
CA GLN A 496 6.24 -13.44 21.09
C GLN A 496 5.04 -13.37 22.04
N LEU A 497 3.82 -13.62 21.55
CA LEU A 497 2.62 -13.62 22.38
C LEU A 497 2.56 -14.91 23.23
N ALA A 498 3.06 -14.83 24.46
CA ALA A 498 3.03 -15.94 25.41
C ALA A 498 1.99 -15.73 26.52
N ASN A 499 1.70 -16.81 27.25
CA ASN A 499 0.94 -16.77 28.51
C ASN A 499 -0.45 -16.10 28.44
N GLY A 500 -1.10 -16.14 27.28
CA GLY A 500 -2.46 -15.61 27.10
C GLY A 500 -2.57 -14.13 26.77
N VAL A 501 -1.45 -13.45 26.47
CA VAL A 501 -1.47 -12.09 25.89
C VAL A 501 -2.10 -12.11 24.50
N ARG A 502 -2.99 -11.14 24.21
CA ARG A 502 -3.75 -11.07 22.95
C ARG A 502 -3.60 -9.75 22.18
N THR A 503 -2.99 -8.73 22.77
CA THR A 503 -2.75 -7.43 22.11
C THR A 503 -1.29 -7.02 22.24
N ILE A 504 -0.83 -6.12 21.36
CA ILE A 504 0.53 -5.59 21.45
C ILE A 504 0.68 -4.73 22.71
N GLU A 505 -0.36 -3.99 23.11
CA GLU A 505 -0.39 -3.16 24.32
C GLU A 505 -0.13 -4.02 25.57
N GLN A 506 -0.82 -5.15 25.68
CA GLN A 506 -0.57 -6.12 26.76
C GLN A 506 0.85 -6.71 26.69
N ALA A 507 1.38 -6.94 25.49
CA ALA A 507 2.76 -7.40 25.33
C ALA A 507 3.79 -6.33 25.76
N TYR A 508 3.52 -5.04 25.50
CA TYR A 508 4.32 -3.91 25.98
C TYR A 508 4.25 -3.81 27.51
N GLU A 509 3.04 -3.78 28.09
CA GLU A 509 2.82 -3.68 29.53
C GLU A 509 3.45 -4.85 30.32
N THR A 510 3.40 -6.06 29.75
CA THR A 510 4.03 -7.25 30.36
C THR A 510 5.50 -7.43 29.99
N GLY A 511 6.09 -6.52 29.21
CA GLY A 511 7.51 -6.52 28.86
C GLY A 511 7.94 -7.73 28.01
N GLN A 512 7.03 -8.26 27.18
CA GLN A 512 7.25 -9.37 26.25
C GLN A 512 7.72 -8.92 24.85
N ILE A 513 7.72 -7.62 24.60
CA ILE A 513 8.23 -7.03 23.36
C ILE A 513 9.76 -6.90 23.38
N ARG A 514 10.39 -7.20 22.23
CA ARG A 514 11.80 -7.00 21.88
C ARG A 514 11.91 -6.10 20.66
N PHE A 515 12.96 -5.29 20.59
CA PHE A 515 13.19 -4.43 19.44
C PHE A 515 14.56 -4.73 18.81
N PRO A 516 14.63 -5.61 17.79
CA PRO A 516 15.90 -5.95 17.17
C PRO A 516 16.63 -4.74 16.56
N PHE A 517 15.87 -3.75 16.07
CA PHE A 517 16.42 -2.51 15.54
C PHE A 517 16.90 -1.52 16.63
N TRP A 518 16.67 -1.74 17.93
CA TRP A 518 17.33 -0.96 18.99
C TRP A 518 18.74 -1.47 19.30
N ALA A 519 18.97 -2.79 19.31
CA ALA A 519 20.31 -3.36 19.43
C ALA A 519 21.11 -3.31 18.11
N HIS A 520 20.42 -3.33 16.97
CA HIS A 520 21.03 -3.28 15.63
C HIS A 520 20.39 -2.18 14.76
N PRO A 521 20.53 -0.90 15.14
CA PRO A 521 19.89 0.23 14.45
C PRO A 521 20.57 0.60 13.12
N ILE A 522 21.69 -0.04 12.79
CA ILE A 522 22.37 0.15 11.51
C ILE A 522 21.91 -0.94 10.53
N PRO A 523 21.24 -0.58 9.43
CA PRO A 523 20.98 -1.43 8.27
C PRO A 523 22.14 -2.39 7.90
N LYS A 524 21.79 -3.63 7.56
CA LYS A 524 22.72 -4.61 6.98
C LYS A 524 22.10 -5.18 5.70
N PHE A 525 22.79 -4.98 4.58
CA PHE A 525 22.45 -5.61 3.30
C PHE A 525 22.97 -7.06 3.26
N ILE A 526 22.17 -7.98 2.70
CA ILE A 526 22.56 -9.36 2.44
C ILE A 526 22.80 -9.61 0.95
N ARG A 527 23.45 -10.74 0.69
CA ARG A 527 23.63 -11.31 -0.64
C ARG A 527 22.32 -11.94 -1.13
N GLY A 528 21.63 -11.25 -2.03
CA GLY A 528 20.57 -11.84 -2.82
C GLY A 528 21.18 -12.88 -3.77
N THR A 529 20.84 -14.15 -3.54
CA THR A 529 21.13 -15.31 -4.41
C THR A 529 22.34 -15.19 -5.37
N GLY A 530 23.49 -15.72 -4.96
CA GLY A 530 24.49 -16.21 -5.93
C GLY A 530 25.47 -15.20 -6.55
N GLY A 531 25.34 -13.89 -6.37
CA GLY A 531 26.33 -12.88 -6.84
C GLY A 531 27.19 -12.28 -5.72
N GLY A 532 28.32 -11.64 -6.01
CA GLY A 532 29.08 -10.88 -4.99
C GLY A 532 28.33 -9.63 -4.50
N VAL A 533 28.66 -9.12 -3.31
CA VAL A 533 28.08 -7.87 -2.78
C VAL A 533 28.76 -6.67 -3.43
N THR A 534 27.98 -5.86 -4.14
CA THR A 534 28.36 -4.52 -4.64
C THR A 534 27.23 -3.53 -4.33
N PRO A 535 27.44 -2.21 -4.45
CA PRO A 535 26.37 -1.23 -4.25
C PRO A 535 25.14 -1.39 -5.16
N GLN A 536 25.24 -2.20 -6.20
CA GLN A 536 24.18 -2.49 -7.17
C GLN A 536 23.40 -3.78 -6.82
N THR A 537 23.99 -4.70 -6.05
CA THR A 537 23.40 -6.02 -5.70
C THR A 537 22.85 -6.10 -4.27
N TYR A 538 22.65 -4.96 -3.62
CA TYR A 538 22.02 -4.89 -2.30
C TYR A 538 20.58 -5.40 -2.33
N SER A 539 20.36 -6.62 -1.85
CA SER A 539 19.08 -7.04 -1.28
C SER A 539 19.11 -6.83 0.23
N PHE A 540 18.00 -6.46 0.84
CA PHE A 540 17.98 -6.21 2.27
C PHE A 540 17.73 -7.50 3.10
N VAL A 541 17.97 -7.38 4.40
CA VAL A 541 17.58 -8.24 5.54
C VAL A 541 18.72 -9.07 6.15
N ALA A 542 19.71 -8.39 6.76
CA ALA A 542 20.62 -8.98 7.77
C ALA A 542 20.49 -8.38 9.18
N THR A 543 19.64 -7.37 9.41
CA THR A 543 19.41 -6.85 10.77
C THR A 543 18.72 -7.86 11.67
N LEU A 544 17.92 -8.78 11.09
CA LEU A 544 17.25 -9.87 11.80
C LEU A 544 17.91 -11.25 11.56
N ALA A 545 18.37 -11.52 10.33
CA ALA A 545 19.12 -12.73 9.99
C ALA A 545 20.61 -12.52 10.30
N GLN A 546 21.08 -13.04 11.44
CA GLN A 546 22.48 -12.90 11.84
C GLN A 546 23.39 -13.92 11.11
N PRO A 547 24.65 -13.56 10.81
CA PRO A 547 25.66 -14.50 10.35
C PRO A 547 25.80 -15.71 11.30
N TYR A 548 25.96 -16.91 10.73
CA TYR A 548 26.04 -18.15 11.50
C TYR A 548 27.11 -18.08 12.59
N GLY A 549 26.70 -18.27 13.85
CA GLY A 549 27.58 -18.22 15.04
C GLY A 549 27.70 -16.83 15.69
N THR A 550 26.98 -15.82 15.20
CA THR A 550 26.90 -14.48 15.81
C THR A 550 25.53 -14.20 16.47
N GLU A 551 24.71 -15.23 16.66
CA GLU A 551 23.33 -15.07 17.13
C GLU A 551 23.24 -14.77 18.63
N PRO A 552 22.28 -13.93 19.07
CA PRO A 552 22.01 -13.75 20.49
C PRO A 552 21.47 -15.03 21.15
N ALA A 553 21.71 -15.15 22.46
CA ALA A 553 21.35 -16.34 23.23
C ALA A 553 19.85 -16.69 23.12
N GLY A 554 19.58 -17.97 22.80
CA GLY A 554 18.23 -18.52 22.62
C GLY A 554 17.69 -18.52 21.18
N CYS A 555 18.46 -18.03 20.20
CA CYS A 555 18.06 -18.07 18.79
C CYS A 555 17.85 -19.52 18.29
N ASP A 556 16.58 -19.96 18.28
CA ASP A 556 16.14 -21.23 17.70
C ASP A 556 16.32 -21.20 16.17
N GLY A 557 17.50 -21.62 15.72
CA GLY A 557 17.88 -21.57 14.32
C GLY A 557 17.07 -22.51 13.45
N GLN A 558 16.29 -21.94 12.54
CA GLN A 558 15.99 -22.59 11.26
C GLN A 558 16.98 -22.07 10.21
N THR A 559 17.43 -22.95 9.31
CA THR A 559 18.20 -22.59 8.13
C THR A 559 17.39 -21.58 7.31
N ASN A 560 17.99 -20.43 7.02
CA ASN A 560 17.39 -19.45 6.13
C ASN A 560 17.46 -19.98 4.68
N PHE A 561 16.51 -19.62 3.82
CA PHE A 561 16.60 -19.92 2.39
C PHE A 561 17.82 -19.24 1.72
N GLY A 562 18.45 -18.26 2.37
CA GLY A 562 19.77 -17.71 2.01
C GLY A 562 20.96 -18.68 2.17
N GLY A 563 20.73 -19.90 2.67
CA GLY A 563 21.73 -20.96 2.84
C GLY A 563 22.36 -21.00 4.24
N ASP A 564 23.16 -22.03 4.50
CA ASP A 564 23.68 -22.43 5.81
C ASP A 564 24.54 -21.37 6.54
N GLN A 565 24.90 -20.28 5.87
CA GLN A 565 25.67 -19.16 6.42
C GLN A 565 24.83 -18.16 7.25
N PHE A 566 23.50 -18.30 7.25
CA PHE A 566 22.57 -17.41 7.98
C PHE A 566 21.54 -18.22 8.78
N LYS A 567 21.32 -17.86 10.04
CA LYS A 567 20.21 -18.40 10.85
C LYS A 567 19.07 -17.42 10.94
N ASN A 568 17.84 -17.91 10.77
CA ASN A 568 16.64 -17.18 11.17
C ASN A 568 16.42 -17.35 12.67
N CYS A 569 16.36 -16.26 13.43
CA CYS A 569 16.04 -16.32 14.86
C CYS A 569 14.53 -16.20 15.06
N ARG A 570 13.87 -17.28 15.50
CA ARG A 570 12.41 -17.32 15.73
C ARG A 570 11.84 -16.19 16.61
N TYR A 571 12.67 -15.61 17.48
CA TYR A 571 12.30 -14.43 18.28
C TYR A 571 11.85 -13.23 17.45
N TYR A 572 12.36 -13.09 16.23
CA TYR A 572 12.12 -11.96 15.34
C TYR A 572 11.18 -12.32 14.16
N THR A 573 10.59 -13.53 14.16
CA THR A 573 9.76 -14.06 13.06
C THR A 573 8.39 -14.57 13.47
N GLY A 574 8.23 -14.98 14.73
CA GLY A 574 7.10 -15.82 15.15
C GLY A 574 7.30 -17.30 14.77
N THR A 575 6.35 -18.15 15.18
CA THR A 575 6.45 -19.61 15.09
C THR A 575 6.00 -20.22 13.77
N GLU A 576 5.26 -19.49 12.93
CA GLU A 576 4.64 -20.01 11.69
C GLU A 576 5.12 -19.33 10.39
N GLY A 577 6.07 -18.39 10.48
CA GLY A 577 6.63 -17.69 9.31
C GLY A 577 8.16 -17.69 9.33
N LEU A 578 8.77 -18.12 8.23
CA LEU A 578 10.19 -17.85 7.96
C LEU A 578 10.36 -16.35 7.66
N GLN A 579 11.54 -15.78 7.96
CA GLN A 579 11.80 -14.33 8.09
C GLN A 579 11.80 -13.53 6.78
N GLN A 580 10.76 -13.66 5.99
CA GLN A 580 10.66 -13.12 4.64
C GLN A 580 9.42 -12.23 4.52
N SER A 581 9.19 -11.47 5.60
CA SER A 581 8.12 -10.49 5.81
C SER A 581 7.88 -9.66 4.56
N ALA A 582 6.62 -9.51 4.19
CA ALA A 582 6.26 -8.81 2.98
C ALA A 582 6.77 -7.37 2.96
N GLU A 583 7.60 -7.07 1.97
CA GLU A 583 8.07 -5.73 1.72
C GLU A 583 7.06 -5.01 0.81
N GLU A 584 6.54 -3.88 1.24
CA GLU A 584 5.71 -3.01 0.40
C GLU A 584 6.56 -1.89 -0.19
N VAL A 585 6.45 -1.73 -1.51
CA VAL A 585 7.11 -0.70 -2.30
C VAL A 585 6.06 0.22 -2.92
N ILE A 586 6.26 1.53 -2.76
CA ILE A 586 5.41 2.60 -3.29
C ILE A 586 6.29 3.61 -4.00
N TRP A 587 5.96 3.96 -5.25
CA TRP A 587 6.70 4.95 -6.04
C TRP A 587 5.75 5.89 -6.79
N ASP A 588 6.24 7.05 -7.21
CA ASP A 588 5.48 7.97 -8.05
C ASP A 588 5.41 7.50 -9.51
N LEU A 589 4.20 7.52 -10.08
CA LEU A 589 3.98 7.37 -11.52
C LEU A 589 4.14 8.75 -12.20
N PRO A 590 4.54 8.81 -13.48
CA PRO A 590 4.73 10.08 -14.19
C PRO A 590 3.47 10.97 -14.24
N ASN A 591 2.27 10.37 -14.20
CA ASN A 591 0.99 11.09 -14.11
C ASN A 591 0.69 11.69 -12.71
N GLY A 592 1.51 11.36 -11.70
CA GLY A 592 1.42 11.82 -10.31
C GLY A 592 0.66 10.88 -9.37
N LEU A 593 0.12 9.75 -9.84
CA LEU A 593 -0.41 8.71 -8.94
C LEU A 593 0.72 7.85 -8.37
N GLN A 594 0.36 6.83 -7.59
CA GLN A 594 1.30 5.89 -6.98
C GLN A 594 1.21 4.52 -7.65
N GLY A 595 2.37 3.91 -7.88
CA GLY A 595 2.51 2.50 -8.17
C GLY A 595 2.83 1.73 -6.88
N TYR A 596 2.34 0.50 -6.82
CA TYR A 596 2.49 -0.40 -5.66
C TYR A 596 3.09 -1.74 -6.09
N SER A 597 3.89 -2.37 -5.22
CA SER A 597 4.36 -3.75 -5.40
C SER A 597 4.69 -4.40 -4.06
N LEU A 598 4.46 -5.71 -3.96
CA LEU A 598 4.82 -6.52 -2.81
C LEU A 598 5.98 -7.46 -3.16
N TRP A 599 6.91 -7.65 -2.23
CA TRP A 599 8.09 -8.49 -2.40
C TRP A 599 8.28 -9.42 -1.20
N GLY A 600 8.74 -10.64 -1.46
CA GLY A 600 9.19 -11.57 -0.43
C GLY A 600 10.65 -11.36 -0.06
N GLY A 601 11.13 -12.05 0.97
CA GLY A 601 12.49 -11.91 1.51
C GLY A 601 13.67 -12.42 0.64
N PHE A 602 13.47 -12.65 -0.65
CA PHE A 602 14.52 -12.68 -1.67
C PHE A 602 14.45 -11.48 -2.64
N ASN A 603 13.75 -10.40 -2.26
CA ASN A 603 13.29 -9.33 -3.16
C ASN A 603 12.45 -9.87 -4.34
N GLN A 604 11.84 -11.07 -4.26
CA GLN A 604 11.06 -11.66 -5.35
C GLN A 604 9.61 -11.19 -5.32
N ARG A 605 9.01 -10.93 -6.49
CA ARG A 605 7.67 -10.33 -6.61
C ARG A 605 6.59 -11.24 -6.02
N ARG A 606 5.64 -10.63 -5.31
CA ARG A 606 4.45 -11.28 -4.73
C ARG A 606 3.15 -10.76 -5.35
N VAL A 607 2.12 -11.58 -5.25
CA VAL A 607 0.71 -11.18 -5.41
C VAL A 607 0.10 -10.80 -4.06
N ASP A 608 0.53 -11.49 -3.02
CA ASP A 608 0.06 -11.37 -1.65
C ASP A 608 1.21 -11.25 -0.63
N ALA A 609 0.91 -10.60 0.48
CA ALA A 609 1.81 -10.33 1.58
C ALA A 609 1.30 -10.98 2.85
N PHE A 610 2.09 -11.87 3.48
CA PHE A 610 1.80 -12.35 4.83
C PHE A 610 2.02 -11.21 5.83
N VAL A 611 0.93 -10.70 6.42
CA VAL A 611 0.91 -9.49 7.24
C VAL A 611 0.38 -9.79 8.65
N ASN A 612 1.29 -9.91 9.63
CA ASN A 612 0.85 -9.93 11.03
C ASN A 612 0.52 -8.52 11.54
N ILE A 613 1.03 -7.47 10.88
CA ILE A 613 0.74 -6.08 11.20
C ILE A 613 -0.27 -5.51 10.19
N VAL A 614 0.16 -5.16 8.98
CA VAL A 614 -0.62 -4.35 8.02
C VAL A 614 -1.75 -5.13 7.37
N ARG A 615 -2.92 -5.18 8.02
CA ARG A 615 -4.11 -5.83 7.47
C ARG A 615 -4.85 -4.96 6.47
N ASP A 616 -5.46 -5.60 5.48
CA ASP A 616 -6.48 -4.99 4.64
C ASP A 616 -7.78 -4.80 5.45
N PRO A 617 -8.26 -3.55 5.65
CA PRO A 617 -9.41 -3.27 6.49
C PRO A 617 -10.72 -3.26 5.68
N ARG A 618 -10.83 -3.94 4.52
CA ARG A 618 -12.04 -4.00 3.66
C ARG A 618 -13.27 -4.66 4.32
N ILE A 619 -13.82 -3.91 5.26
CA ILE A 619 -15.24 -3.61 5.43
C ILE A 619 -16.17 -4.83 5.28
N ILE A 620 -16.01 -5.81 6.19
CA ILE A 620 -17.20 -6.58 6.63
C ILE A 620 -18.00 -5.70 7.57
N ARG A 621 -18.70 -4.71 7.00
CA ARG A 621 -19.42 -3.64 7.70
C ARG A 621 -20.44 -4.14 8.73
N ASP A 622 -21.04 -5.29 8.40
CA ASP A 622 -22.07 -5.96 9.17
C ASP A 622 -21.51 -7.11 10.04
N ALA A 623 -20.19 -7.31 10.09
CA ALA A 623 -19.59 -8.32 10.95
C ALA A 623 -19.76 -7.96 12.42
N SER A 624 -20.16 -8.96 13.21
CA SER A 624 -20.04 -8.88 14.66
C SER A 624 -18.58 -8.70 15.08
N ASP A 625 -18.37 -8.10 16.26
CA ASP A 625 -17.05 -7.94 16.86
C ASP A 625 -16.32 -9.29 16.97
N ALA A 626 -17.04 -10.40 17.20
CA ALA A 626 -16.48 -11.75 17.16
C ALA A 626 -16.00 -12.19 15.76
N GLN A 627 -16.71 -11.83 14.70
CA GLN A 627 -16.29 -12.11 13.32
C GLN A 627 -15.07 -11.28 12.93
N ILE A 628 -15.07 -9.97 13.22
CA ILE A 628 -13.92 -9.10 12.97
C ILE A 628 -12.71 -9.61 13.77
N VAL A 629 -12.83 -9.85 15.08
CA VAL A 629 -11.75 -10.42 15.90
C VAL A 629 -11.29 -11.79 15.38
N SER A 630 -12.18 -12.66 14.89
CA SER A 630 -11.79 -13.95 14.28
C SER A 630 -11.03 -13.82 12.95
N GLN A 631 -10.88 -12.61 12.42
CA GLN A 631 -10.10 -12.26 11.23
C GLN A 631 -8.95 -11.28 11.54
N THR A 632 -9.07 -10.45 12.59
CA THR A 632 -8.13 -9.40 12.99
C THR A 632 -7.39 -9.62 14.32
N ASP A 633 -7.49 -10.79 14.95
CA ASP A 633 -6.61 -11.19 16.08
C ASP A 633 -5.22 -11.64 15.56
N PHE A 634 -4.18 -11.55 16.39
CA PHE A 634 -2.84 -12.09 16.10
C PHE A 634 -2.82 -13.64 15.99
N ALA A 635 -3.94 -14.30 16.25
CA ALA A 635 -4.13 -15.75 16.14
C ALA A 635 -4.94 -16.19 14.90
N THR A 636 -5.31 -15.29 13.97
CA THR A 636 -6.24 -15.63 12.87
C THR A 636 -5.56 -16.34 11.70
N PRO A 637 -6.26 -17.20 10.93
CA PRO A 637 -5.60 -18.05 9.92
C PRO A 637 -5.33 -17.35 8.57
N ASP A 638 -6.06 -16.30 8.24
CA ASP A 638 -5.90 -15.55 6.99
C ASP A 638 -5.53 -14.09 7.28
N ARG A 639 -4.44 -13.65 6.64
CA ARG A 639 -3.66 -12.45 6.99
C ARG A 639 -2.90 -11.95 5.76
N ARG A 640 -3.62 -11.69 4.69
CA ARG A 640 -3.02 -11.39 3.38
C ARG A 640 -3.40 -9.97 2.92
N LEU A 641 -2.38 -9.21 2.54
CA LEU A 641 -2.51 -7.92 1.86
C LEU A 641 -2.20 -8.15 0.37
N ASN A 642 -3.01 -7.62 -0.54
CA ASN A 642 -2.85 -7.83 -1.98
C ASN A 642 -2.17 -6.66 -2.70
N THR A 643 -1.29 -6.98 -3.65
CA THR A 643 -0.79 -5.99 -4.60
C THR A 643 -1.95 -5.42 -5.43
N GLY A 644 -1.93 -4.11 -5.69
CA GLY A 644 -3.01 -3.45 -6.41
C GLY A 644 -4.14 -3.05 -5.46
N SER A 645 -5.21 -3.84 -5.37
CA SER A 645 -6.44 -3.47 -4.66
C SER A 645 -6.20 -3.02 -3.20
N SER A 646 -5.55 -3.83 -2.36
CA SER A 646 -5.34 -3.47 -0.94
C SER A 646 -4.47 -2.24 -0.78
N CYS A 647 -3.37 -2.14 -1.53
CA CYS A 647 -2.49 -0.98 -1.51
C CYS A 647 -3.21 0.31 -1.92
N ILE A 648 -4.04 0.28 -2.99
CA ILE A 648 -4.87 1.41 -3.41
C ILE A 648 -5.85 1.84 -2.31
N GLY A 649 -6.41 0.88 -1.57
CA GLY A 649 -7.28 1.11 -0.40
C GLY A 649 -6.56 1.76 0.78
N CYS A 650 -5.41 1.21 1.17
CA CYS A 650 -4.57 1.72 2.26
C CYS A 650 -3.99 3.11 1.94
N HIS A 651 -3.73 3.41 0.67
CA HIS A 651 -3.19 4.67 0.19
C HIS A 651 -4.24 5.57 -0.48
N ALA A 652 -5.45 5.57 0.08
CA ALA A 652 -6.57 6.41 -0.37
C ALA A 652 -6.22 7.91 -0.46
N ASP A 653 -5.47 8.41 0.53
CA ASP A 653 -4.99 9.79 0.64
C ASP A 653 -3.50 9.94 0.23
N GLY A 654 -2.92 8.97 -0.50
CA GLY A 654 -1.50 8.93 -0.87
C GLY A 654 -0.62 8.31 0.22
N MET A 655 0.62 8.81 0.39
CA MET A 655 1.55 8.26 1.39
C MET A 655 0.97 8.36 2.81
N ASN A 656 1.01 7.26 3.56
CA ASN A 656 0.51 7.22 4.94
C ASN A 656 1.51 7.88 5.89
N ARG A 657 1.01 8.67 6.84
CA ARG A 657 1.85 9.41 7.79
C ARG A 657 2.51 8.47 8.80
N GLY A 658 3.77 8.74 9.12
CA GLY A 658 4.52 8.09 10.18
C GLY A 658 5.52 9.05 10.81
N ASP A 659 5.88 8.78 12.07
CA ASP A 659 6.97 9.44 12.78
C ASP A 659 8.23 8.57 12.73
N ASN A 660 9.41 9.16 12.85
CA ASN A 660 10.66 8.42 13.00
C ASN A 660 10.98 8.24 14.48
N ASP A 661 10.22 7.38 15.15
CA ASP A 661 10.34 7.10 16.58
C ASP A 661 11.76 6.67 16.97
N LEU A 662 12.45 5.91 16.13
CA LEU A 662 13.85 5.52 16.37
C LEU A 662 14.74 6.75 16.62
N ARG A 663 14.58 7.76 15.76
CA ARG A 663 15.37 8.98 15.80
C ARG A 663 14.89 9.94 16.88
N ASP A 664 13.58 10.13 17.01
CA ASP A 664 12.99 11.07 17.96
C ASP A 664 13.20 10.62 19.41
N TRP A 665 13.24 9.31 19.69
CA TRP A 665 13.56 8.81 21.04
C TRP A 665 15.07 8.87 21.31
N LEU A 666 15.93 8.64 20.30
CA LEU A 666 17.38 8.84 20.41
C LEU A 666 17.76 10.29 20.73
N ASP A 667 17.08 11.28 20.16
CA ASP A 667 17.30 12.69 20.51
C ASP A 667 16.68 13.07 21.88
N ALA A 668 15.76 12.27 22.43
CA ALA A 668 15.14 12.47 23.75
C ALA A 668 15.83 11.71 24.91
N GLY A 669 16.61 10.67 24.62
CA GLY A 669 17.27 9.81 25.60
C GLY A 669 16.34 8.83 26.33
N ASP A 670 16.86 8.19 27.39
CA ASP A 670 16.23 7.11 28.18
C ASP A 670 14.77 7.30 28.58
N ALA A 671 14.30 8.56 28.65
CA ALA A 671 12.96 8.91 29.08
C ALA A 671 11.83 8.32 28.21
N ARG A 672 12.11 7.92 26.96
CA ARG A 672 11.13 7.33 26.03
C ARG A 672 11.35 5.85 25.69
N LEU A 673 12.39 5.21 26.23
CA LEU A 673 12.70 3.82 25.89
C LEU A 673 11.69 2.83 26.52
N PRO A 674 11.19 1.84 25.76
CA PRO A 674 10.40 0.72 26.28
C PRO A 674 11.15 -0.06 27.37
N LYS A 675 10.44 -0.47 28.43
CA LYS A 675 11.05 -1.09 29.63
C LYS A 675 10.51 -2.50 29.83
N GLY A 676 11.38 -3.46 30.13
CA GLY A 676 10.95 -4.83 30.46
C GLY A 676 12.08 -5.86 30.35
N LYS A 677 11.83 -7.09 30.81
CA LYS A 677 12.80 -8.20 30.78
C LYS A 677 13.20 -8.60 29.35
N HIS A 678 12.33 -8.39 28.37
CA HIS A 678 12.61 -8.60 26.95
C HIS A 678 12.76 -7.29 26.16
N GLY A 679 12.30 -6.16 26.70
CA GLY A 679 12.52 -4.84 26.12
C GLY A 679 13.97 -4.35 26.16
N VAL A 680 14.86 -5.10 26.80
CA VAL A 680 16.32 -4.84 26.91
C VAL A 680 17.13 -5.66 25.90
N ASP A 681 16.77 -5.54 24.62
CA ASP A 681 17.81 -5.52 23.59
C ASP A 681 18.52 -4.15 23.77
N GLY A 682 19.59 -4.16 24.58
CA GLY A 682 20.08 -2.99 25.31
C GLY A 682 20.42 -1.78 24.44
N TRP A 683 20.14 -0.60 24.97
CA TRP A 683 20.43 0.69 24.35
C TRP A 683 21.90 0.80 23.91
N VAL A 684 22.12 1.20 22.66
CA VAL A 684 23.48 1.37 22.11
C VAL A 684 23.98 2.78 22.43
N ASP A 685 24.64 2.93 23.57
CA ASP A 685 25.36 4.15 23.98
C ASP A 685 26.68 4.39 23.23
N ASP A 686 27.07 3.50 22.31
CA ASP A 686 28.29 3.64 21.52
C ASP A 686 28.25 4.93 20.67
N PRO A 687 29.17 5.91 20.88
CA PRO A 687 29.10 7.19 20.20
C PRO A 687 29.22 7.11 18.67
N GLU A 688 29.95 6.13 18.14
CA GLU A 688 30.11 5.93 16.69
C GLU A 688 28.80 5.42 16.07
N THR A 689 28.19 4.41 16.70
CA THR A 689 26.87 3.88 16.28
C THR A 689 25.80 4.95 16.39
N VAL A 690 25.74 5.71 17.49
CA VAL A 690 24.80 6.82 17.67
C VAL A 690 24.97 7.88 16.57
N ALA A 691 26.21 8.27 16.26
CA ALA A 691 26.48 9.22 15.18
C ALA A 691 26.00 8.69 13.82
N GLN A 692 26.22 7.40 13.53
CA GLN A 692 25.77 6.77 12.30
C GLN A 692 24.24 6.66 12.21
N VAL A 693 23.54 6.39 13.31
CA VAL A 693 22.05 6.44 13.35
C VAL A 693 21.57 7.85 13.05
N LYS A 694 22.19 8.89 13.61
CA LYS A 694 21.79 10.30 13.33
C LYS A 694 22.08 10.74 11.89
N GLU A 695 23.02 10.10 11.20
CA GLU A 695 23.27 10.28 9.77
C GLU A 695 22.19 9.59 8.90
N LEU A 696 21.85 8.33 9.23
CA LEU A 696 20.95 7.51 8.41
C LEU A 696 19.45 7.75 8.65
N TYR A 697 19.07 8.21 9.85
CA TYR A 697 17.68 8.39 10.28
C TYR A 697 17.39 9.87 10.55
N PRO A 698 16.75 10.61 9.61
CA PRO A 698 16.35 12.00 9.82
C PRO A 698 15.18 12.11 10.82
N PRO A 699 15.12 13.13 11.69
CA PRO A 699 14.08 13.25 12.71
C PRO A 699 12.70 13.49 12.09
N SER A 700 11.62 13.26 12.84
CA SER A 700 10.25 13.44 12.31
C SER A 700 9.97 14.87 11.83
N SER A 701 10.66 15.88 12.38
CA SER A 701 10.61 17.26 11.91
C SER A 701 11.13 17.46 10.47
N VAL A 702 11.96 16.53 9.97
CA VAL A 702 12.45 16.50 8.60
C VAL A 702 11.61 15.53 7.73
N MET A 703 11.18 14.40 8.28
CA MET A 703 10.45 13.39 7.51
C MET A 703 8.97 13.75 7.27
N ARG A 704 8.27 14.39 8.22
CA ARG A 704 6.87 14.80 8.02
C ARG A 704 6.69 15.73 6.80
N PRO A 705 7.44 16.85 6.63
CA PRO A 705 7.31 17.68 5.43
C PRO A 705 7.53 16.92 4.12
N ARG A 706 8.50 15.98 4.10
CA ARG A 706 8.80 15.15 2.92
C ARG A 706 7.67 14.18 2.58
N MET A 707 7.05 13.56 3.58
CA MET A 707 5.85 12.74 3.38
C MET A 707 4.70 13.58 2.85
N GLU A 708 4.50 14.81 3.35
CA GLU A 708 3.47 15.70 2.83
C GLU A 708 3.77 16.19 1.40
N ASP A 709 5.03 16.44 1.03
CA ASP A 709 5.42 16.72 -0.36
C ASP A 709 5.08 15.54 -1.29
N ASP A 710 5.41 14.31 -0.88
CA ASP A 710 5.09 13.10 -1.64
C ASP A 710 3.55 12.88 -1.72
N ARG A 711 2.78 13.30 -0.70
CA ARG A 711 1.30 13.33 -0.68
C ARG A 711 0.71 14.39 -1.61
N ARG A 712 1.29 15.60 -1.69
CA ARG A 712 0.82 16.69 -2.58
C ARG A 712 0.76 16.25 -4.04
N VAL A 713 1.77 15.51 -4.49
CA VAL A 713 1.83 14.97 -5.87
C VAL A 713 0.62 14.07 -6.15
N PHE A 714 0.36 13.12 -5.25
CA PHE A 714 -0.77 12.19 -5.36
C PHE A 714 -2.13 12.90 -5.29
N LEU A 715 -2.29 13.83 -4.34
CA LEU A 715 -3.56 14.53 -4.15
C LEU A 715 -3.87 15.49 -5.32
N ALA A 716 -2.85 16.13 -5.91
CA ALA A 716 -3.00 16.91 -7.13
C ALA A 716 -3.39 16.05 -8.36
N ALA A 717 -2.88 14.82 -8.44
CA ALA A 717 -3.30 13.85 -9.48
C ALA A 717 -4.75 13.39 -9.26
N MET A 718 -5.12 13.04 -8.02
CA MET A 718 -6.51 12.73 -7.65
C MET A 718 -7.45 13.90 -7.99
N ALA A 719 -7.05 15.15 -7.75
CA ALA A 719 -7.85 16.33 -8.07
C ALA A 719 -8.13 16.50 -9.57
N LYS A 720 -7.18 16.16 -10.45
CA LYS A 720 -7.40 16.14 -11.91
C LYS A 720 -8.52 15.16 -12.28
N MET A 721 -8.58 14.00 -11.64
CA MET A 721 -9.69 13.05 -11.85
C MET A 721 -11.01 13.54 -11.26
N LYS A 722 -11.00 13.97 -9.98
CA LYS A 722 -12.18 14.45 -9.26
C LYS A 722 -12.88 15.60 -10.01
N ARG A 723 -12.13 16.56 -10.57
CA ARG A 723 -12.69 17.74 -11.26
C ARG A 723 -13.66 17.40 -12.39
N GLU A 724 -13.33 16.42 -13.22
CA GLU A 724 -14.11 16.07 -14.42
C GLU A 724 -15.08 14.91 -14.17
N MET A 725 -14.69 13.93 -13.34
CA MET A 725 -15.50 12.72 -13.10
C MET A 725 -16.61 12.91 -12.06
N ILE A 726 -16.48 13.88 -11.15
CA ILE A 726 -17.54 14.21 -10.19
C ILE A 726 -18.49 15.22 -10.82
N LEU A 727 -19.76 14.84 -10.97
CA LEU A 727 -20.83 15.77 -11.34
C LEU A 727 -21.22 16.59 -10.11
N GLY A 728 -21.22 17.92 -10.22
CA GLY A 728 -21.47 18.86 -9.12
C GLY A 728 -20.35 19.88 -8.93
N THR A 729 -20.56 20.85 -8.04
CA THR A 729 -19.55 21.84 -7.61
C THR A 729 -18.63 21.28 -6.53
N ASP A 730 -19.20 20.54 -5.56
CA ASP A 730 -18.44 19.77 -4.58
C ASP A 730 -17.61 18.68 -5.28
N LYS A 731 -16.28 18.74 -5.15
CA LYS A 731 -15.32 17.80 -5.74
C LYS A 731 -14.66 16.88 -4.71
N ASN A 732 -15.28 16.71 -3.55
CA ASN A 732 -14.76 15.86 -2.49
C ASN A 732 -15.21 14.41 -2.63
N LEU A 733 -14.46 13.51 -1.99
CA LEU A 733 -14.82 12.11 -1.79
C LEU A 733 -14.40 11.72 -0.38
N TYR A 734 -15.21 10.88 0.28
CA TYR A 734 -14.99 10.46 1.66
C TYR A 734 -14.71 8.96 1.80
N VAL A 735 -14.86 8.21 0.71
CA VAL A 735 -14.52 6.79 0.56
C VAL A 735 -13.46 6.65 -0.53
N GLU A 736 -12.67 5.56 -0.49
CA GLU A 736 -11.72 5.27 -1.56
C GLU A 736 -12.51 4.74 -2.78
N PRO A 737 -12.46 5.41 -3.94
CA PRO A 737 -13.40 5.15 -5.03
C PRO A 737 -13.14 3.85 -5.81
N ALA A 738 -11.91 3.35 -5.88
CA ALA A 738 -11.65 2.05 -6.52
C ALA A 738 -12.18 0.91 -5.64
N ILE A 739 -11.88 0.92 -4.33
CA ILE A 739 -12.35 -0.04 -3.33
C ILE A 739 -13.87 -0.06 -3.23
N TRP A 740 -14.53 1.09 -3.12
CA TRP A 740 -16.00 1.13 -3.11
C TRP A 740 -16.59 0.45 -4.34
N THR A 741 -15.98 0.67 -5.51
CA THR A 741 -16.42 0.08 -6.78
C THR A 741 -16.12 -1.43 -6.85
N ILE A 742 -14.99 -1.89 -6.31
CA ILE A 742 -14.62 -3.30 -6.13
C ILE A 742 -15.62 -4.02 -5.23
N GLU A 743 -15.91 -3.47 -4.04
CA GLU A 743 -16.83 -4.04 -3.07
C GLU A 743 -18.26 -4.11 -3.64
N TRP A 744 -18.69 -3.07 -4.38
CA TRP A 744 -19.94 -3.09 -5.12
C TRP A 744 -19.97 -4.25 -6.14
N ALA A 745 -18.91 -4.42 -6.94
CA ALA A 745 -18.81 -5.49 -7.93
C ALA A 745 -18.91 -6.88 -7.28
N GLN A 746 -18.10 -7.13 -6.23
CA GLN A 746 -18.09 -8.39 -5.50
C GLN A 746 -19.48 -8.72 -4.93
N LYS A 747 -20.15 -7.74 -4.31
CA LYS A 747 -21.48 -7.91 -3.73
C LYS A 747 -22.57 -8.13 -4.79
N PHE A 748 -22.54 -7.38 -5.89
CA PHE A 748 -23.56 -7.41 -6.93
C PHE A 748 -23.48 -8.66 -7.79
N TYR A 749 -22.29 -8.98 -8.33
CA TYR A 749 -22.05 -10.18 -9.14
C TYR A 749 -21.87 -11.45 -8.32
N LYS A 750 -21.76 -11.33 -6.99
CA LYS A 750 -21.52 -12.44 -6.05
C LYS A 750 -20.22 -13.19 -6.36
N TYR A 751 -19.17 -12.46 -6.73
CA TYR A 751 -17.84 -13.04 -6.85
C TYR A 751 -17.43 -13.62 -5.49
N PRO A 752 -17.10 -14.92 -5.39
CA PRO A 752 -16.79 -15.52 -4.12
C PRO A 752 -15.56 -14.86 -3.47
N PRO A 753 -15.53 -14.73 -2.14
CA PRO A 753 -14.30 -14.47 -1.41
C PRO A 753 -13.33 -15.64 -1.63
N THR A 754 -12.04 -15.35 -1.53
CA THR A 754 -10.94 -16.16 -2.06
C THR A 754 -9.72 -16.08 -1.14
N ARG A 755 -8.77 -17.02 -1.23
CA ARG A 755 -7.57 -17.05 -0.35
C ARG A 755 -6.55 -15.89 -0.53
N SER A 756 -6.94 -14.86 -1.28
CA SER A 756 -6.26 -13.57 -1.33
C SER A 756 -7.21 -12.38 -1.09
N ASN A 757 -8.55 -12.53 -1.16
CA ASN A 757 -9.55 -11.48 -0.87
C ASN A 757 -10.73 -12.02 -0.05
#